data_AF-A0A4Y9IZ84-F1
#
_entry.id   AF-A0A4Y9IZ84-F1
#
_cell.length_a   1.000
_cell.length_b   1.000
_cell.length_c   1.000
_cell.angle_alpha   90.00
_cell.angle_beta   90.00
_cell.angle_gamma   90.00
#
_symmetry.space_group_name_H-M   'P 1'
#
loop_
_entity.id
_entity.type
_entity.pdbx_description
1 polymer ?
#
loop_
_entity_poly.entity_id
_entity_poly.type
_entity_poly.pdbx_seq_one_letter_code
_entity_poly.pdbx_strand_id
1 'polypeptide(L)'
;MRYNIFKSLLACGALMAFASCSENSWNDEYLDDFETETPSVYPDKQSAEYELLAKDYKTIASLQENIDKATAAGVLEQLEAVGANGYFNDAISPAEYLPAFLNSVKANTNYPLYYLNPKSSLRVIFKSGAAQPAEVTDIEKAPAYTVTTADYQSVWGSDEDYAESFAPSRKPAKFVPAMLSAAYPNAAEGDFAYVTYNMASQDPVFGGSAPAGPAFEQTSVAATVELTKTYTISGIVTGLCAQGLMITDLSGTVFVYKGSSFDISAYSINEQLTVTGKGAQYSGGMQISSPEFESAGIAADPYVYPSVTPLTDAEWEADFAVFKAANQAKEGAFPIYAEVDVEITKSEKNDKGSIYLNYKVGSSLVEGAIYQATDAQMNALTVGKKCRLAGYLMSCSTSGNGRLNMLLVSVDGVPEFGGSAAKAPVRKVATLASEVESEVYAYNGSAWTPAENVVVVQASDYAAMGVSNFSSSNVATYVPEFLKQEFPYASADDVKYVVCKYYDSSSKETIAQHCERAVFDGTVWTVNTIETLSDKFALNGSTWVYDPSVTIDLPRNGKPQISVDFYQACVNWVYNNIDVPQFGSEDIKSGKGYVTSYGNNEYYSGASAYQCDVDLRPSEAKKQCPAGWEGKSDEQILADMKSHFEKEVCPAVLHELYPDQMPGNGVDLYYYINFIGYTVEDGNVEYTATYLVTAKGEFKYISCTWNDAE
;
A
#
# COMPACT_ATOMS: atom_id res chain seq x y z
N MET A 1 -76.44 -19.71 -37.25
CA MET A 1 -77.09 -19.99 -35.95
C MET A 1 -76.88 -21.46 -35.61
N ARG A 2 -76.55 -21.75 -34.34
CA ARG A 2 -76.02 -23.03 -33.77
C ARG A 2 -74.49 -23.15 -33.84
N TYR A 3 -73.89 -23.32 -32.66
CA TYR A 3 -72.52 -23.79 -32.31
C TYR A 3 -71.67 -22.98 -31.31
N ASN A 4 -72.19 -21.96 -30.61
CA ASN A 4 -71.36 -21.17 -29.65
C ASN A 4 -71.81 -21.16 -28.17
N ILE A 5 -72.65 -22.10 -27.70
CA ILE A 5 -73.05 -22.13 -26.27
C ILE A 5 -72.55 -23.38 -25.53
N PHE A 6 -72.13 -24.45 -26.23
CA PHE A 6 -71.69 -25.69 -25.57
C PHE A 6 -70.21 -25.73 -25.15
N LYS A 7 -69.37 -24.77 -25.57
CA LYS A 7 -67.95 -24.75 -25.18
C LYS A 7 -67.67 -23.95 -23.91
N SER A 8 -68.58 -23.07 -23.50
CA SER A 8 -68.40 -22.21 -22.32
C SER A 8 -68.83 -22.88 -21.00
N LEU A 9 -69.70 -23.90 -21.05
CA LEU A 9 -70.16 -24.63 -19.85
C LEU A 9 -69.31 -25.86 -19.52
N LEU A 10 -68.53 -26.40 -20.47
CA LEU A 10 -67.64 -27.54 -20.21
C LEU A 10 -66.28 -27.12 -19.61
N ALA A 11 -65.85 -25.87 -19.86
CA ALA A 11 -64.57 -25.35 -19.35
C ALA A 11 -64.62 -24.92 -17.87
N CYS A 12 -65.81 -24.61 -17.33
CA CYS A 12 -65.96 -24.28 -15.91
C CYS A 12 -66.28 -25.50 -15.03
N GLY A 13 -66.74 -26.62 -15.60
CA GLY A 13 -67.07 -27.85 -14.87
C GLY A 13 -65.90 -28.80 -14.66
N ALA A 14 -64.87 -28.76 -15.52
CA ALA A 14 -63.73 -29.68 -15.46
C ALA A 14 -62.56 -29.20 -14.58
N LEU A 15 -62.55 -27.93 -14.16
CA LEU A 15 -61.51 -27.38 -13.27
C LEU A 15 -61.87 -27.42 -11.78
N MET A 16 -63.12 -27.76 -11.42
CA MET A 16 -63.53 -27.95 -10.02
C MET A 16 -63.53 -29.42 -9.55
N ALA A 17 -63.07 -30.37 -10.38
CA ALA A 17 -63.10 -31.81 -10.06
C ALA A 17 -61.73 -32.42 -9.71
N PHE A 18 -60.66 -31.62 -9.61
CA PHE A 18 -59.35 -32.06 -9.10
C PHE A 18 -58.96 -31.39 -7.77
N ALA A 19 -59.90 -30.74 -7.10
CA ALA A 19 -59.68 -30.01 -5.83
C ALA A 19 -60.31 -30.70 -4.61
N SER A 20 -60.41 -32.04 -4.59
CA SER A 20 -60.89 -32.72 -3.37
C SER A 20 -60.38 -34.15 -3.14
N CYS A 21 -59.22 -34.53 -3.67
CA CYS A 21 -58.48 -35.62 -3.05
C CYS A 21 -57.55 -35.00 -2.01
N SER A 22 -57.98 -34.93 -0.75
CA SER A 22 -57.00 -34.99 0.33
C SER A 22 -56.20 -36.28 0.12
N GLU A 23 -54.91 -36.26 0.40
CA GLU A 23 -53.98 -37.40 0.19
C GLU A 23 -54.39 -38.71 0.90
N ASN A 24 -55.53 -38.75 1.60
CA ASN A 24 -55.94 -39.86 2.43
C ASN A 24 -57.37 -40.39 2.21
N SER A 25 -58.13 -39.90 1.22
CA SER A 25 -59.53 -40.30 1.05
C SER A 25 -59.72 -41.80 0.79
N TRP A 26 -58.71 -42.48 0.24
CA TRP A 26 -58.73 -43.91 0.00
C TRP A 26 -58.45 -44.73 1.28
N ASN A 27 -57.60 -44.23 2.18
CA ASN A 27 -57.26 -44.92 3.42
C ASN A 27 -58.42 -44.83 4.44
N ASP A 28 -59.09 -43.68 4.50
CA ASP A 28 -60.22 -43.45 5.41
C ASP A 28 -61.49 -44.25 5.02
N GLU A 29 -61.62 -44.68 3.76
CA GLU A 29 -62.82 -45.36 3.25
C GLU A 29 -62.71 -46.90 3.26
N TYR A 30 -61.49 -47.45 3.34
CA TYR A 30 -61.27 -48.90 3.16
C TYR A 30 -60.44 -49.59 4.24
N LEU A 31 -59.89 -48.86 5.22
CA LEU A 31 -59.07 -49.42 6.31
C LEU A 31 -59.58 -48.95 7.68
N ASP A 32 -60.62 -49.60 8.18
CA ASP A 32 -61.04 -49.45 9.58
C ASP A 32 -59.88 -49.90 10.51
N ASP A 33 -59.54 -49.07 11.51
CA ASP A 33 -58.43 -49.21 12.48
C ASP A 33 -57.02 -48.78 12.04
N PHE A 34 -56.84 -48.01 10.96
CA PHE A 34 -55.55 -47.36 10.70
C PHE A 34 -55.38 -46.13 11.64
N GLU A 35 -54.81 -46.34 12.83
CA GLU A 35 -54.38 -45.23 13.69
C GLU A 35 -53.35 -44.36 12.94
N THR A 36 -53.61 -43.07 12.88
CA THR A 36 -52.78 -42.04 12.23
C THR A 36 -51.48 -41.75 12.99
N GLU A 37 -50.81 -42.78 13.49
CA GLU A 37 -49.41 -42.71 13.86
C GLU A 37 -48.60 -43.36 12.74
N THR A 38 -48.59 -42.74 11.56
CA THR A 38 -47.51 -43.00 10.62
C THR A 38 -46.21 -42.62 11.33
N PRO A 39 -45.27 -43.56 11.58
CA PRO A 39 -43.93 -43.18 11.97
C PRO A 39 -43.44 -42.29 10.84
N SER A 40 -43.20 -41.02 11.15
CA SER A 40 -42.62 -40.10 10.18
C SER A 40 -41.36 -40.75 9.62
N VAL A 41 -41.37 -41.08 8.31
CA VAL A 41 -40.20 -41.62 7.61
C VAL A 41 -39.04 -40.59 7.59
N TYR A 42 -39.32 -39.37 8.06
CA TYR A 42 -38.34 -38.33 8.32
C TYR A 42 -38.13 -38.17 9.83
N PRO A 43 -36.92 -38.28 10.38
CA PRO A 43 -36.68 -37.97 11.78
C PRO A 43 -37.27 -36.60 12.17
N ASP A 44 -37.88 -36.52 13.37
CA ASP A 44 -38.60 -35.37 13.92
C ASP A 44 -37.79 -34.06 13.96
N LYS A 45 -36.45 -34.17 13.95
CA LYS A 45 -35.49 -33.09 13.80
C LYS A 45 -34.39 -33.55 12.85
N GLN A 46 -34.07 -32.71 11.86
CA GLN A 46 -32.89 -32.89 11.02
C GLN A 46 -32.05 -31.62 11.06
N SER A 47 -30.75 -31.80 11.26
CA SER A 47 -29.77 -30.72 11.09
C SER A 47 -29.01 -30.98 9.80
N ALA A 48 -28.97 -29.99 8.92
CA ALA A 48 -28.14 -30.02 7.73
C ALA A 48 -27.13 -28.87 7.77
N GLU A 49 -25.98 -29.08 7.14
CA GLU A 49 -25.01 -28.03 6.90
C GLU A 49 -24.91 -27.76 5.40
N TYR A 50 -24.78 -26.49 5.02
CA TYR A 50 -24.53 -26.10 3.65
C TYR A 50 -23.45 -25.03 3.58
N GLU A 51 -22.36 -25.31 2.86
CA GLU A 51 -21.32 -24.33 2.58
C GLU A 51 -21.62 -23.61 1.26
N LEU A 52 -21.69 -22.28 1.31
CA LEU A 52 -21.94 -21.46 0.12
C LEU A 52 -20.77 -21.53 -0.86
N LEU A 53 -21.10 -21.81 -2.11
CA LEU A 53 -20.16 -21.81 -3.22
C LEU A 53 -20.12 -20.44 -3.92
N ALA A 54 -19.06 -20.15 -4.68
CA ALA A 54 -18.94 -18.89 -5.42
C ALA A 54 -20.15 -18.57 -6.33
N LYS A 55 -20.80 -19.60 -6.90
CA LYS A 55 -22.03 -19.45 -7.70
C LYS A 55 -23.25 -18.99 -6.87
N ASP A 56 -23.26 -19.31 -5.58
CA ASP A 56 -24.39 -19.02 -4.70
C ASP A 56 -24.40 -17.53 -4.36
N TYR A 57 -23.24 -16.92 -4.09
CA TYR A 57 -23.12 -15.46 -3.90
C TYR A 57 -23.60 -14.67 -5.12
N LYS A 58 -23.26 -15.13 -6.33
CA LYS A 58 -23.80 -14.55 -7.57
C LYS A 58 -25.32 -14.65 -7.64
N THR A 59 -25.86 -15.79 -7.21
CA THR A 59 -27.31 -16.01 -7.16
C THR A 59 -27.94 -15.07 -6.13
N ILE A 60 -27.41 -15.02 -4.91
CA ILE A 60 -27.83 -14.14 -3.79
C ILE A 60 -27.92 -12.69 -4.25
N ALA A 61 -26.90 -12.18 -4.94
CA ALA A 61 -26.86 -10.80 -5.43
C ALA A 61 -27.85 -10.52 -6.58
N SER A 62 -28.23 -11.55 -7.34
CA SER A 62 -29.13 -11.43 -8.50
C SER A 62 -30.62 -11.61 -8.18
N LEU A 63 -30.96 -12.01 -6.95
CA LEU A 63 -32.36 -12.24 -6.56
C LEU A 63 -33.10 -10.91 -6.42
N GLN A 64 -34.23 -10.77 -7.11
CA GLN A 64 -35.03 -9.53 -7.11
C GLN A 64 -35.41 -9.08 -5.69
N GLU A 65 -35.73 -10.02 -4.80
CA GLU A 65 -36.04 -9.70 -3.40
C GLU A 65 -34.85 -9.01 -2.69
N ASN A 66 -33.62 -9.49 -2.93
CA ASN A 66 -32.42 -8.91 -2.35
C ASN A 66 -32.08 -7.57 -3.01
N ILE A 67 -32.27 -7.43 -4.32
CA ILE A 67 -32.10 -6.17 -5.06
C ILE A 67 -33.05 -5.09 -4.51
N ASP A 68 -34.32 -5.44 -4.29
CA ASP A 68 -35.32 -4.50 -3.77
C ASP A 68 -34.96 -4.06 -2.33
N LYS A 69 -34.53 -5.00 -1.48
CA LYS A 69 -34.04 -4.71 -0.12
C LYS A 69 -32.83 -3.78 -0.13
N ALA A 70 -31.80 -4.12 -0.90
CA ALA A 70 -30.57 -3.33 -0.97
C ALA A 70 -30.83 -1.93 -1.58
N THR A 71 -31.72 -1.83 -2.56
CA THR A 71 -32.13 -0.54 -3.15
C THR A 71 -32.84 0.33 -2.11
N ALA A 72 -33.78 -0.23 -1.34
CA ALA A 72 -34.47 0.50 -0.30
C ALA A 72 -33.54 0.97 0.83
N ALA A 73 -32.50 0.18 1.14
CA ALA A 73 -31.49 0.51 2.13
C ALA A 73 -30.34 1.40 1.58
N GLY A 74 -30.30 1.68 0.28
CA GLY A 74 -29.23 2.48 -0.35
C GLY A 74 -27.87 1.78 -0.45
N VAL A 75 -27.85 0.44 -0.41
CA VAL A 75 -26.65 -0.40 -0.38
C VAL A 75 -26.55 -1.36 -1.58
N LEU A 76 -27.09 -0.96 -2.73
CA LEU A 76 -27.15 -1.81 -3.92
C LEU A 76 -25.76 -2.20 -4.44
N GLU A 77 -24.80 -1.27 -4.42
CA GLU A 77 -23.41 -1.54 -4.85
C GLU A 77 -22.74 -2.59 -3.95
N GLN A 78 -23.06 -2.61 -2.66
CA GLN A 78 -22.54 -3.57 -1.70
C GLN A 78 -23.13 -4.97 -1.94
N LEU A 79 -24.40 -5.06 -2.38
CA LEU A 79 -25.00 -6.33 -2.81
C LEU A 79 -24.33 -6.86 -4.08
N GLU A 80 -24.07 -5.99 -5.05
CA GLU A 80 -23.33 -6.35 -6.27
C GLU A 80 -21.91 -6.84 -5.92
N ALA A 81 -21.24 -6.18 -4.96
CA ALA A 81 -19.93 -6.59 -4.45
C ALA A 81 -19.96 -7.98 -3.79
N VAL A 82 -21.01 -8.34 -3.04
CA VAL A 82 -21.15 -9.72 -2.51
C VAL A 82 -21.14 -10.74 -3.63
N GLY A 83 -21.89 -10.47 -4.70
CA GLY A 83 -21.95 -11.36 -5.88
C GLY A 83 -20.62 -11.45 -6.64
N ALA A 84 -19.90 -10.33 -6.76
CA ALA A 84 -18.61 -10.26 -7.43
C ALA A 84 -17.50 -10.95 -6.64
N ASN A 85 -17.42 -10.66 -5.35
CA ASN A 85 -16.29 -11.03 -4.50
C ASN A 85 -16.46 -12.40 -3.84
N GLY A 86 -17.69 -12.90 -3.70
CA GLY A 86 -17.96 -14.23 -3.16
C GLY A 86 -17.91 -14.33 -1.64
N TYR A 87 -18.20 -13.24 -0.93
CA TYR A 87 -18.31 -13.15 0.52
C TYR A 87 -19.28 -12.03 0.93
N PHE A 88 -19.88 -12.14 2.11
CA PHE A 88 -20.73 -11.11 2.71
C PHE A 88 -19.91 -9.93 3.28
N ASN A 89 -20.57 -8.79 3.49
CA ASN A 89 -19.98 -7.56 4.04
C ASN A 89 -20.96 -6.92 5.04
N ASP A 90 -20.53 -5.90 5.78
CA ASP A 90 -21.32 -5.28 6.86
C ASP A 90 -22.69 -4.75 6.42
N ALA A 91 -22.79 -4.25 5.19
CA ALA A 91 -24.05 -3.70 4.66
C ALA A 91 -25.02 -4.80 4.19
N ILE A 92 -24.50 -5.98 3.86
CA ILE A 92 -25.26 -7.11 3.33
C ILE A 92 -25.09 -8.29 4.29
N SER A 93 -25.90 -8.29 5.34
CA SER A 93 -25.81 -9.32 6.37
C SER A 93 -26.34 -10.68 5.89
N PRO A 94 -25.70 -11.80 6.24
CA PRO A 94 -26.22 -13.14 5.94
C PRO A 94 -27.63 -13.34 6.51
N ALA A 95 -27.89 -12.85 7.73
CA ALA A 95 -29.19 -12.93 8.40
C ALA A 95 -30.35 -12.35 7.56
N GLU A 96 -30.12 -11.24 6.85
CA GLU A 96 -31.17 -10.56 6.08
C GLU A 96 -31.28 -11.04 4.63
N TYR A 97 -30.14 -11.40 4.01
CA TYR A 97 -30.05 -11.65 2.57
C TYR A 97 -29.98 -13.14 2.18
N LEU A 98 -29.55 -14.04 3.07
CA LEU A 98 -29.62 -15.48 2.81
C LEU A 98 -31.04 -16.05 2.76
N PRO A 99 -32.03 -15.59 3.57
CA PRO A 99 -33.39 -16.11 3.50
C PRO A 99 -33.95 -16.17 2.08
N ALA A 100 -33.78 -15.11 1.27
CA ALA A 100 -34.26 -15.09 -0.12
C ALA A 100 -33.61 -16.20 -0.96
N PHE A 101 -32.30 -16.40 -0.80
CA PHE A 101 -31.57 -17.46 -1.50
C PHE A 101 -32.02 -18.86 -1.07
N LEU A 102 -32.06 -19.13 0.23
CA LEU A 102 -32.50 -20.43 0.77
C LEU A 102 -33.92 -20.76 0.29
N ASN A 103 -34.82 -19.77 0.28
CA ASN A 103 -36.17 -19.92 -0.25
C ASN A 103 -36.22 -20.16 -1.76
N SER A 104 -35.30 -19.57 -2.53
CA SER A 104 -35.21 -19.79 -3.98
C SER A 104 -34.71 -21.21 -4.35
N VAL A 105 -33.87 -21.82 -3.49
CA VAL A 105 -33.27 -23.13 -3.75
C VAL A 105 -33.90 -24.29 -2.96
N LYS A 106 -34.86 -24.03 -2.07
CA LYS A 106 -35.42 -25.04 -1.15
C LYS A 106 -35.98 -26.30 -1.82
N ALA A 107 -36.49 -26.21 -3.06
CA ALA A 107 -37.01 -27.38 -3.79
C ALA A 107 -35.98 -28.04 -4.72
N ASN A 108 -34.76 -27.49 -4.80
CA ASN A 108 -33.72 -27.95 -5.72
C ASN A 108 -32.91 -29.07 -5.06
N THR A 109 -32.94 -30.25 -5.67
CA THR A 109 -32.29 -31.47 -5.14
C THR A 109 -30.77 -31.42 -5.12
N ASN A 110 -30.14 -30.38 -5.68
CA ASN A 110 -28.70 -30.15 -5.59
C ASN A 110 -28.27 -29.50 -4.27
N TYR A 111 -29.22 -29.04 -3.44
CA TYR A 111 -28.96 -28.42 -2.15
C TYR A 111 -29.53 -29.29 -1.03
N PRO A 112 -28.90 -29.37 0.16
CA PRO A 112 -29.36 -30.23 1.26
C PRO A 112 -30.63 -29.72 1.96
N LEU A 113 -31.35 -28.77 1.35
CA LEU A 113 -32.58 -28.18 1.89
C LEU A 113 -33.85 -28.94 1.48
N TYR A 114 -33.82 -29.70 0.38
CA TYR A 114 -35.03 -30.25 -0.25
C TYR A 114 -35.80 -31.27 0.58
N TYR A 115 -35.16 -31.85 1.60
CA TYR A 115 -35.74 -32.87 2.49
C TYR A 115 -35.96 -32.36 3.92
N LEU A 116 -35.66 -31.08 4.19
CA LEU A 116 -35.82 -30.50 5.53
C LEU A 116 -37.29 -30.13 5.78
N ASN A 117 -37.76 -30.43 6.99
CA ASN A 117 -39.12 -30.16 7.44
C ASN A 117 -39.16 -28.91 8.35
N PRO A 118 -40.33 -28.37 8.73
CA PRO A 118 -40.43 -27.15 9.56
C PRO A 118 -39.76 -27.22 10.94
N LYS A 119 -39.44 -28.42 11.45
CA LYS A 119 -38.71 -28.61 12.71
C LYS A 119 -37.19 -28.71 12.50
N SER A 120 -36.71 -28.73 11.26
CA SER A 120 -35.30 -28.85 10.90
C SER A 120 -34.53 -27.54 11.10
N SER A 121 -33.23 -27.66 11.35
CA SER A 121 -32.30 -26.53 11.37
C SER A 121 -31.30 -26.64 10.21
N LEU A 122 -30.92 -25.52 9.63
CA LEU A 122 -29.89 -25.45 8.61
C LEU A 122 -28.77 -24.53 9.10
N ARG A 123 -27.56 -25.07 9.22
CA ARG A 123 -26.37 -24.25 9.42
C ARG A 123 -25.79 -23.91 8.05
N VAL A 124 -25.72 -22.63 7.73
CA VAL A 124 -25.11 -22.16 6.49
C VAL A 124 -23.72 -21.67 6.83
N ILE A 125 -22.71 -22.27 6.20
CA ILE A 125 -21.31 -21.86 6.30
C ILE A 125 -21.05 -20.89 5.14
N PHE A 126 -20.56 -19.70 5.46
CA PHE A 126 -20.34 -18.65 4.48
C PHE A 126 -19.04 -17.92 4.76
N LYS A 127 -18.57 -17.22 3.75
CA LYS A 127 -17.44 -16.31 3.85
C LYS A 127 -18.00 -14.94 4.14
N SER A 128 -17.53 -14.30 5.20
CA SER A 128 -17.76 -12.90 5.47
C SER A 128 -16.42 -12.20 5.48
N GLY A 129 -16.30 -11.06 4.81
CA GLY A 129 -15.28 -10.12 5.23
C GLY A 129 -15.70 -9.61 6.60
N ALA A 130 -14.99 -9.95 7.68
CA ALA A 130 -15.04 -9.15 8.91
C ALA A 130 -14.85 -7.71 8.47
N ALA A 131 -15.78 -6.81 8.84
CA ALA A 131 -15.75 -5.37 8.58
C ALA A 131 -14.39 -4.95 8.05
N GLN A 132 -14.19 -5.06 6.73
CA GLN A 132 -12.97 -4.57 6.11
C GLN A 132 -13.07 -3.10 6.46
N PRO A 133 -12.17 -2.55 7.30
CA PRO A 133 -12.27 -1.17 7.73
C PRO A 133 -12.47 -0.34 6.46
N ALA A 134 -13.35 0.67 6.49
CA ALA A 134 -13.67 1.45 5.29
C ALA A 134 -12.40 1.87 4.54
N GLU A 135 -11.34 2.14 5.31
CA GLU A 135 -9.95 2.34 4.90
C GLU A 135 -9.45 1.37 3.83
N VAL A 136 -9.75 0.07 3.88
CA VAL A 136 -9.28 -0.88 2.84
C VAL A 136 -9.90 -0.55 1.51
N THR A 137 -11.22 -0.35 1.48
CA THR A 137 -11.93 0.00 0.24
C THR A 137 -11.59 1.43 -0.21
N ASP A 138 -11.41 2.34 0.74
CA ASP A 138 -11.10 3.75 0.47
C ASP A 138 -9.67 3.93 -0.04
N ILE A 139 -8.71 3.13 0.46
CA ILE A 139 -7.33 3.06 -0.06
C ILE A 139 -7.32 2.47 -1.47
N GLU A 140 -8.08 1.42 -1.75
CA GLU A 140 -8.18 0.84 -3.12
C GLU A 140 -8.77 1.83 -4.14
N LYS A 141 -9.67 2.70 -3.68
CA LYS A 141 -10.30 3.75 -4.47
C LYS A 141 -9.51 5.06 -4.47
N ALA A 142 -8.41 5.13 -3.71
CA ALA A 142 -7.65 6.36 -3.56
C ALA A 142 -7.18 6.88 -4.92
N PRO A 143 -7.37 8.17 -5.23
CA PRO A 143 -6.86 8.74 -6.46
C PRO A 143 -5.33 8.62 -6.53
N ALA A 144 -4.84 8.16 -7.67
CA ALA A 144 -3.41 8.07 -7.93
C ALA A 144 -2.81 9.46 -8.22
N TYR A 145 -1.77 9.84 -7.49
CA TYR A 145 -0.96 11.02 -7.77
C TYR A 145 0.46 10.61 -8.13
N THR A 146 0.86 10.81 -9.39
CA THR A 146 2.25 10.60 -9.80
C THR A 146 2.98 11.93 -9.72
N VAL A 147 4.02 12.00 -8.88
CA VAL A 147 4.84 13.20 -8.72
C VAL A 147 5.49 13.54 -10.06
N THR A 148 5.17 14.72 -10.56
CA THR A 148 5.55 15.16 -11.90
C THR A 148 6.93 15.81 -11.90
N THR A 149 7.49 16.02 -13.09
CA THR A 149 8.70 16.84 -13.28
C THR A 149 8.58 18.21 -12.62
N ALA A 150 7.44 18.90 -12.76
CA ALA A 150 7.22 20.22 -12.16
C ALA A 150 7.15 20.19 -10.62
N ASP A 151 6.63 19.10 -10.06
CA ASP A 151 6.64 18.87 -8.62
C ASP A 151 8.07 18.71 -8.11
N TYR A 152 8.90 17.91 -8.79
CA TYR A 152 10.31 17.77 -8.43
C TYR A 152 11.08 19.09 -8.57
N GLN A 153 10.83 19.87 -9.63
CA GLN A 153 11.40 21.22 -9.76
C GLN A 153 11.04 22.10 -8.55
N SER A 154 9.80 22.01 -8.07
CA SER A 154 9.35 22.72 -6.87
C SER A 154 10.00 22.20 -5.58
N VAL A 155 10.20 20.88 -5.45
CA VAL A 155 10.90 20.23 -4.32
C VAL A 155 12.35 20.71 -4.22
N TRP A 156 13.03 20.79 -5.36
CA TRP A 156 14.42 21.22 -5.46
C TRP A 156 14.55 22.75 -5.49
N GLY A 157 13.46 23.47 -5.76
CA GLY A 157 13.41 24.93 -5.83
C GLY A 157 14.06 25.49 -7.09
N SER A 158 14.15 24.69 -8.15
CA SER A 158 14.79 25.04 -9.42
C SER A 158 14.14 24.27 -10.56
N ASP A 159 13.92 24.93 -11.70
CA ASP A 159 13.52 24.28 -12.95
C ASP A 159 14.70 23.71 -13.75
N GLU A 160 15.94 24.00 -13.31
CA GLU A 160 17.18 23.59 -13.98
C GLU A 160 18.03 22.63 -13.14
N ASP A 161 18.16 22.87 -11.83
CA ASP A 161 18.94 22.08 -10.86
C ASP A 161 18.02 21.23 -9.99
N TYR A 162 17.38 20.24 -10.61
CA TYR A 162 16.49 19.32 -9.92
C TYR A 162 16.78 17.87 -10.33
N ALA A 163 16.52 16.96 -9.40
CA ALA A 163 16.46 15.53 -9.72
C ALA A 163 14.99 15.17 -9.88
N GLU A 164 14.67 14.32 -10.85
CA GLU A 164 13.34 13.70 -10.96
C GLU A 164 13.17 12.59 -9.91
N SER A 165 13.53 12.90 -8.67
CA SER A 165 13.40 12.05 -7.50
C SER A 165 13.47 12.87 -6.22
N PHE A 166 12.86 12.35 -5.17
CA PHE A 166 13.18 12.69 -3.79
C PHE A 166 14.53 12.08 -3.41
N ALA A 167 15.10 12.60 -2.32
CA ALA A 167 16.40 12.16 -1.83
C ALA A 167 16.52 12.39 -0.31
N PRO A 168 17.59 11.92 0.37
CA PRO A 168 17.69 12.02 1.83
C PRO A 168 17.50 13.44 2.40
N SER A 169 17.96 14.49 1.71
CA SER A 169 17.75 15.90 2.10
C SER A 169 16.35 16.43 1.75
N ARG A 170 15.69 15.83 0.76
CA ARG A 170 14.38 16.21 0.23
C ARG A 170 13.41 15.03 0.33
N LYS A 171 12.92 14.73 1.53
CA LYS A 171 12.02 13.59 1.78
C LYS A 171 10.58 13.86 1.32
N PRO A 172 9.87 12.86 0.78
CA PRO A 172 8.47 12.99 0.33
C PRO A 172 7.55 13.62 1.39
N ALA A 173 7.65 13.16 2.65
CA ALA A 173 6.84 13.65 3.77
C ALA A 173 6.90 15.17 4.02
N LYS A 174 7.91 15.89 3.50
CA LYS A 174 8.00 17.36 3.60
C LYS A 174 7.29 18.12 2.47
N PHE A 175 7.08 17.49 1.32
CA PHE A 175 6.66 18.18 0.10
C PHE A 175 5.37 17.62 -0.49
N VAL A 176 5.18 16.30 -0.44
CA VAL A 176 3.97 15.62 -0.93
C VAL A 176 2.69 16.19 -0.30
N PRO A 177 2.63 16.50 1.02
CA PRO A 177 1.42 17.09 1.59
C PRO A 177 0.91 18.36 0.88
N ALA A 178 1.82 19.26 0.52
CA ALA A 178 1.46 20.50 -0.17
C ALA A 178 0.99 20.23 -1.62
N MET A 179 1.60 19.24 -2.29
CA MET A 179 1.20 18.82 -3.64
C MET A 179 -0.21 18.23 -3.62
N LEU A 180 -0.51 17.35 -2.66
CA LEU A 180 -1.82 16.75 -2.51
C LEU A 180 -2.89 17.79 -2.15
N SER A 181 -2.58 18.75 -1.26
CA SER A 181 -3.50 19.86 -0.97
C SER A 181 -3.81 20.72 -2.21
N ALA A 182 -2.84 20.90 -3.11
CA ALA A 182 -3.06 21.63 -4.37
C ALA A 182 -3.87 20.81 -5.39
N ALA A 183 -3.61 19.50 -5.49
CA ALA A 183 -4.29 18.60 -6.41
C ALA A 183 -5.73 18.27 -5.98
N TYR A 184 -5.95 18.16 -4.67
CA TYR A 184 -7.21 17.75 -4.06
C TYR A 184 -7.69 18.80 -3.03
N PRO A 185 -8.06 20.03 -3.49
CA PRO A 185 -8.41 21.13 -2.59
C PRO A 185 -9.74 20.93 -1.83
N ASN A 186 -10.55 19.94 -2.24
CA ASN A 186 -11.84 19.60 -1.64
C ASN A 186 -11.79 18.29 -0.83
N ALA A 187 -10.60 17.81 -0.47
CA ALA A 187 -10.44 16.59 0.32
C ALA A 187 -11.16 16.71 1.67
N ALA A 188 -11.86 15.65 2.06
CA ALA A 188 -12.51 15.49 3.36
C ALA A 188 -11.64 14.69 4.32
N GLU A 189 -11.82 14.88 5.62
CA GLU A 189 -11.15 14.06 6.63
C GLU A 189 -11.43 12.57 6.39
N GLY A 190 -10.38 11.76 6.33
CA GLY A 190 -10.46 10.34 5.98
C GLY A 190 -10.18 10.02 4.52
N ASP A 191 -10.07 11.01 3.63
CA ASP A 191 -9.71 10.76 2.23
C ASP A 191 -8.26 10.27 2.12
N PHE A 192 -8.02 9.33 1.19
CA PHE A 192 -6.70 8.78 0.89
C PHE A 192 -6.19 9.25 -0.48
N ALA A 193 -4.87 9.18 -0.69
CA ALA A 193 -4.23 9.37 -1.98
C ALA A 193 -3.05 8.40 -2.15
N TYR A 194 -2.99 7.70 -3.28
CA TYR A 194 -1.88 6.80 -3.62
C TYR A 194 -0.83 7.55 -4.40
N VAL A 195 0.34 7.79 -3.81
CA VAL A 195 1.39 8.64 -4.39
C VAL A 195 2.50 7.78 -4.95
N THR A 196 2.84 7.97 -6.23
CA THR A 196 4.01 7.35 -6.87
C THR A 196 5.09 8.40 -7.10
N TYR A 197 6.31 8.11 -6.68
CA TYR A 197 7.45 9.00 -6.85
C TYR A 197 8.74 8.19 -7.07
N ASN A 198 9.79 8.86 -7.52
CA ASN A 198 11.12 8.31 -7.61
C ASN A 198 11.87 8.68 -6.33
N MET A 199 12.58 7.73 -5.73
CA MET A 199 13.42 7.94 -4.55
C MET A 199 14.86 7.54 -4.86
N ALA A 200 15.79 8.41 -4.52
CA ALA A 200 17.21 8.13 -4.62
C ALA A 200 17.82 7.85 -3.25
N SER A 201 18.78 6.92 -3.22
CA SER A 201 19.51 6.54 -1.99
C SER A 201 20.54 7.59 -1.54
N GLN A 202 20.83 8.57 -2.38
CA GLN A 202 21.78 9.66 -2.13
C GLN A 202 21.24 10.95 -2.70
N ASP A 203 21.63 12.10 -2.14
CA ASP A 203 21.26 13.39 -2.72
C ASP A 203 21.92 13.58 -4.10
N PRO A 204 21.19 14.13 -5.09
CA PRO A 204 21.80 14.54 -6.35
C PRO A 204 22.93 15.52 -6.08
N VAL A 205 24.09 15.22 -6.65
CA VAL A 205 25.16 16.19 -6.77
C VAL A 205 24.89 16.97 -8.05
N PHE A 206 24.16 18.08 -7.92
CA PHE A 206 24.18 19.11 -8.94
C PHE A 206 25.59 19.71 -8.92
N GLY A 207 26.37 19.46 -9.97
CA GLY A 207 27.68 20.11 -10.08
C GLY A 207 27.46 21.62 -10.30
N GLY A 208 27.77 22.53 -9.38
CA GLY A 208 28.33 22.37 -8.05
C GLY A 208 27.84 23.45 -7.10
N SER A 209 27.87 23.15 -5.80
CA SER A 209 28.48 24.06 -4.83
C SER A 209 28.72 23.31 -3.51
N ALA A 210 29.97 23.31 -3.09
CA ALA A 210 30.32 23.36 -1.67
C ALA A 210 29.43 24.41 -0.98
N PRO A 211 29.11 24.25 0.33
CA PRO A 211 28.14 25.10 1.03
C PRO A 211 28.34 26.56 0.67
N ALA A 212 27.27 27.25 0.23
CA ALA A 212 27.26 28.61 -0.34
C ALA A 212 28.50 29.43 0.08
N GLY A 213 29.56 29.23 -0.69
CA GLY A 213 30.68 30.15 -0.74
C GLY A 213 30.20 31.41 -1.47
N PRO A 214 30.98 32.50 -1.41
CA PRO A 214 30.66 33.68 -2.19
C PRO A 214 30.38 33.28 -3.65
N ALA A 215 29.41 33.95 -4.28
CA ALA A 215 29.15 33.79 -5.71
C ALA A 215 30.48 33.81 -6.47
N PHE A 216 30.63 32.95 -7.49
CA PHE A 216 31.84 32.96 -8.31
C PHE A 216 31.97 34.34 -8.98
N GLU A 217 32.87 35.16 -8.42
CA GLU A 217 33.19 36.48 -8.95
C GLU A 217 34.35 36.35 -9.91
N GLN A 218 34.12 36.69 -11.19
CA GLN A 218 35.21 36.76 -12.14
C GLN A 218 36.21 37.84 -11.73
N THR A 219 37.48 37.54 -11.89
CA THR A 219 38.54 38.54 -11.73
C THR A 219 38.52 39.53 -12.90
N SER A 220 39.35 40.57 -12.82
CA SER A 220 39.60 41.51 -13.91
C SER A 220 41.11 41.70 -14.08
N VAL A 221 41.84 40.60 -14.27
CA VAL A 221 43.32 40.56 -14.34
C VAL A 221 43.88 39.76 -15.52
N ALA A 222 43.10 38.93 -16.20
CA ALA A 222 43.56 38.07 -17.30
C ALA A 222 44.27 38.85 -18.43
N ALA A 223 43.80 40.04 -18.80
CA ALA A 223 44.43 40.90 -19.81
C ALA A 223 45.58 41.78 -19.27
N THR A 224 45.97 41.58 -18.01
CA THR A 224 47.05 42.33 -17.34
C THR A 224 48.20 41.45 -16.88
N VAL A 225 48.17 40.16 -17.25
CA VAL A 225 49.23 39.21 -16.89
C VAL A 225 50.61 39.71 -17.34
N GLU A 226 51.56 39.63 -16.43
CA GLU A 226 52.96 40.00 -16.65
C GLU A 226 53.86 38.79 -16.44
N LEU A 227 54.99 38.76 -17.14
CA LEU A 227 55.95 37.68 -17.04
C LEU A 227 56.50 37.52 -15.62
N THR A 228 56.75 36.27 -15.23
CA THR A 228 57.35 35.83 -13.96
C THR A 228 56.52 36.08 -12.70
N LYS A 229 55.48 36.94 -12.76
CA LYS A 229 54.55 37.18 -11.66
C LYS A 229 53.52 36.04 -11.55
N THR A 230 53.08 35.77 -10.33
CA THR A 230 51.99 34.82 -10.07
C THR A 230 50.66 35.55 -10.16
N TYR A 231 49.69 34.93 -10.83
CA TYR A 231 48.31 35.40 -10.92
C TYR A 231 47.37 34.30 -10.45
N THR A 232 46.26 34.73 -9.83
CA THR A 232 45.07 33.93 -9.59
C THR A 232 43.96 34.55 -10.43
N ILE A 233 43.43 33.79 -11.38
CA ILE A 233 42.45 34.25 -12.36
C ILE A 233 41.20 33.41 -12.18
N SER A 234 40.09 34.04 -11.79
CA SER A 234 38.77 33.40 -11.78
C SER A 234 38.04 33.83 -13.04
N GLY A 235 37.83 32.91 -13.96
CA GLY A 235 37.25 33.19 -15.27
C GLY A 235 36.55 31.99 -15.89
N ILE A 236 36.02 32.18 -17.09
CA ILE A 236 35.30 31.17 -17.87
C ILE A 236 36.25 30.55 -18.89
N VAL A 237 36.17 29.23 -19.08
CA VAL A 237 36.87 28.51 -20.15
C VAL A 237 36.21 28.81 -21.49
N THR A 238 36.96 29.44 -22.40
CA THR A 238 36.45 29.87 -23.72
C THR A 238 37.13 29.20 -24.89
N GLY A 239 38.07 28.28 -24.65
CA GLY A 239 38.74 27.52 -25.71
C GLY A 239 39.57 26.39 -25.13
N LEU A 240 39.69 25.28 -25.87
CA LEU A 240 40.45 24.09 -25.46
C LEU A 240 41.37 23.61 -26.59
N CYS A 241 42.56 23.14 -26.23
CA CYS A 241 43.47 22.43 -27.13
C CYS A 241 44.11 21.24 -26.40
N ALA A 242 44.89 20.42 -27.10
CA ALA A 242 45.46 19.20 -26.51
C ALA A 242 46.46 19.45 -25.36
N GLN A 243 46.85 20.69 -25.06
CA GLN A 243 47.84 21.01 -24.02
C GLN A 243 47.43 22.14 -23.07
N GLY A 244 46.19 22.64 -23.16
CA GLY A 244 45.74 23.76 -22.34
C GLY A 244 44.39 24.32 -22.73
N LEU A 245 44.06 25.47 -22.13
CA LEU A 245 42.77 26.13 -22.28
C LEU A 245 42.89 27.66 -22.34
N MET A 246 41.91 28.34 -22.89
CA MET A 246 41.74 29.80 -22.77
C MET A 246 40.85 30.10 -21.57
N ILE A 247 41.31 30.99 -20.69
CA ILE A 247 40.50 31.52 -19.58
C ILE A 247 40.19 33.00 -19.84
N THR A 248 38.92 33.36 -19.72
CA THR A 248 38.43 34.72 -19.93
C THR A 248 37.80 35.24 -18.64
N ASP A 249 38.27 36.39 -18.17
CA ASP A 249 37.68 37.12 -17.06
C ASP A 249 37.18 38.51 -17.53
N LEU A 250 36.76 39.37 -16.60
CA LEU A 250 36.19 40.68 -16.94
C LEU A 250 37.15 41.61 -17.69
N SER A 251 38.46 41.36 -17.66
CA SER A 251 39.47 42.17 -18.34
C SER A 251 39.84 41.65 -19.74
N GLY A 252 39.66 40.34 -20.00
CA GLY A 252 39.99 39.71 -21.28
C GLY A 252 40.41 38.25 -21.15
N THR A 253 41.12 37.74 -22.17
CA THR A 253 41.47 36.32 -22.30
C THR A 253 42.99 36.10 -22.18
N VAL A 254 43.41 35.01 -21.53
CA VAL A 254 44.80 34.53 -21.54
C VAL A 254 44.85 33.01 -21.70
N PHE A 255 45.91 32.51 -22.34
CA PHE A 255 46.10 31.06 -22.48
C PHE A 255 46.69 30.44 -21.22
N VAL A 256 46.21 29.27 -20.82
CA VAL A 256 46.70 28.50 -19.68
C VAL A 256 47.34 27.21 -20.18
N TYR A 257 48.67 27.11 -20.05
CA TYR A 257 49.45 25.99 -20.56
C TYR A 257 49.74 24.95 -19.47
N LYS A 258 49.25 23.72 -19.67
CA LYS A 258 49.55 22.57 -18.79
C LYS A 258 50.46 21.52 -19.46
N GLY A 259 50.62 21.59 -20.78
CA GLY A 259 51.49 20.69 -21.54
C GLY A 259 50.86 19.31 -21.78
N SER A 260 51.69 18.29 -22.04
CA SER A 260 51.23 16.96 -22.43
C SER A 260 50.47 16.19 -21.34
N SER A 261 50.48 16.66 -20.08
CA SER A 261 49.68 16.11 -18.99
C SER A 261 48.28 16.72 -18.91
N PHE A 262 47.93 17.63 -19.82
CA PHE A 262 46.59 18.16 -19.92
C PHE A 262 45.62 17.09 -20.44
N ASP A 263 44.68 16.69 -19.59
CA ASP A 263 43.55 15.88 -20.01
C ASP A 263 42.43 16.81 -20.49
N ILE A 264 42.32 16.96 -21.81
CA ILE A 264 41.29 17.79 -22.43
C ILE A 264 39.86 17.31 -22.10
N SER A 265 39.67 16.04 -21.76
CA SER A 265 38.34 15.50 -21.43
C SER A 265 37.84 15.90 -20.04
N ALA A 266 38.76 16.37 -19.17
CA ALA A 266 38.44 16.84 -17.83
C ALA A 266 37.88 18.27 -17.79
N TYR A 267 37.86 18.97 -18.92
CA TYR A 267 37.45 20.37 -19.00
C TYR A 267 36.42 20.59 -20.11
N SER A 268 35.54 21.55 -19.91
CA SER A 268 34.52 21.92 -20.90
C SER A 268 34.50 23.42 -21.17
N ILE A 269 34.04 23.81 -22.37
CA ILE A 269 33.73 25.22 -22.63
C ILE A 269 32.63 25.66 -21.66
N ASN A 270 32.68 26.91 -21.23
CA ASN A 270 31.77 27.50 -20.24
C ASN A 270 32.01 27.10 -18.79
N GLU A 271 33.02 26.26 -18.51
CA GLU A 271 33.43 25.96 -17.14
C GLU A 271 33.99 27.20 -16.44
N GLN A 272 33.59 27.43 -15.19
CA GLN A 272 34.11 28.46 -14.31
C GLN A 272 35.31 27.88 -13.54
N LEU A 273 36.49 28.44 -13.76
CA LEU A 273 37.72 27.98 -13.13
C LEU A 273 38.42 29.13 -12.40
N THR A 274 39.00 28.81 -11.25
CA THR A 274 40.08 29.60 -10.66
C THR A 274 41.40 28.95 -11.02
N VAL A 275 42.25 29.69 -11.75
CA VAL A 275 43.57 29.25 -12.18
C VAL A 275 44.63 30.06 -11.46
N THR A 276 45.51 29.37 -10.73
CA THR A 276 46.71 29.99 -10.14
C THR A 276 47.95 29.51 -10.87
N GLY A 277 48.80 30.43 -11.32
CA GLY A 277 50.04 30.08 -12.00
C GLY A 277 50.92 31.30 -12.30
N LYS A 278 52.03 31.07 -12.99
CA LYS A 278 53.01 32.13 -13.31
C LYS A 278 52.87 32.62 -14.74
N GLY A 279 52.82 33.94 -14.92
CA GLY A 279 52.88 34.56 -16.24
C GLY A 279 54.17 34.17 -16.96
N ALA A 280 54.03 33.75 -18.20
CA ALA A 280 55.10 33.31 -19.07
C ALA A 280 54.76 33.68 -20.52
N GLN A 281 55.70 33.45 -21.44
CA GLN A 281 55.40 33.56 -22.86
C GLN A 281 55.91 32.34 -23.62
N TYR A 282 55.19 32.00 -24.69
CA TYR A 282 55.64 31.03 -25.67
C TYR A 282 55.52 31.60 -27.08
N SER A 283 56.66 31.78 -27.73
CA SER A 283 56.77 32.27 -29.11
C SER A 283 55.96 33.55 -29.36
N GLY A 284 56.06 34.49 -28.42
CA GLY A 284 55.40 35.80 -28.47
C GLY A 284 53.97 35.82 -27.92
N GLY A 285 53.40 34.67 -27.55
CA GLY A 285 52.10 34.57 -26.90
C GLY A 285 52.17 34.65 -25.38
N MET A 286 51.35 35.49 -24.74
CA MET A 286 51.19 35.53 -23.29
C MET A 286 50.44 34.29 -22.78
N GLN A 287 50.95 33.66 -21.72
CA GLN A 287 50.33 32.49 -21.12
C GLN A 287 50.56 32.39 -19.60
N ILE A 288 49.72 31.61 -18.92
CA ILE A 288 49.97 31.13 -17.56
C ILE A 288 50.65 29.76 -17.64
N SER A 289 51.73 29.60 -16.87
CA SER A 289 52.52 28.37 -16.78
C SER A 289 52.44 27.76 -15.38
N SER A 290 52.70 26.46 -15.30
CA SER A 290 52.55 25.65 -14.07
C SER A 290 51.20 25.87 -13.37
N PRO A 291 50.07 25.78 -14.08
CA PRO A 291 48.77 26.12 -13.53
C PRO A 291 48.25 25.06 -12.57
N GLU A 292 47.72 25.54 -11.45
CA GLU A 292 46.80 24.83 -10.57
C GLU A 292 45.37 25.26 -10.90
N PHE A 293 44.46 24.31 -10.93
CA PHE A 293 43.07 24.53 -11.31
C PHE A 293 42.17 24.19 -10.13
N GLU A 294 41.24 25.08 -9.84
CA GLU A 294 40.11 24.84 -8.94
C GLU A 294 38.83 25.08 -9.73
N SER A 295 37.98 24.06 -9.82
CA SER A 295 36.71 24.17 -10.56
C SER A 295 35.65 24.79 -9.66
N ALA A 296 34.94 25.78 -10.20
CA ALA A 296 33.85 26.50 -9.53
C ALA A 296 32.47 26.18 -10.13
N GLY A 297 32.40 25.20 -11.06
CA GLY A 297 31.17 24.81 -11.74
C GLY A 297 31.15 25.24 -13.21
N ILE A 298 29.96 25.34 -13.79
CA ILE A 298 29.75 25.76 -15.19
C ILE A 298 28.88 27.01 -15.15
N ALA A 299 29.23 28.03 -15.94
CA ALA A 299 28.40 29.24 -16.03
C ALA A 299 27.01 28.88 -16.59
N ALA A 300 25.96 29.46 -16.00
CA ALA A 300 24.58 29.23 -16.42
C ALA A 300 24.34 29.72 -17.86
N ASP A 301 24.78 30.95 -18.15
CA ASP A 301 24.73 31.52 -19.49
C ASP A 301 25.94 31.06 -20.33
N PRO A 302 25.73 30.69 -21.61
CA PRO A 302 26.83 30.38 -22.51
C PRO A 302 27.66 31.63 -22.79
N TYR A 303 28.99 31.48 -22.76
CA TYR A 303 29.90 32.55 -23.14
C TYR A 303 29.62 33.03 -24.58
N VAL A 304 29.41 34.34 -24.71
CA VAL A 304 29.19 34.98 -26.00
C VAL A 304 30.52 35.44 -26.57
N TYR A 305 30.96 34.79 -27.64
CA TYR A 305 32.17 35.20 -28.35
C TYR A 305 32.01 36.58 -28.99
N PRO A 306 33.09 37.38 -29.06
CA PRO A 306 33.07 38.66 -29.76
C PRO A 306 32.63 38.48 -31.21
N SER A 307 31.66 39.29 -31.64
CA SER A 307 31.30 39.37 -33.06
C SER A 307 32.40 40.13 -33.79
N VAL A 308 33.09 39.46 -34.70
CA VAL A 308 34.21 40.02 -35.48
C VAL A 308 33.93 39.88 -36.97
N THR A 309 34.44 40.81 -37.77
CA THR A 309 34.47 40.64 -39.23
C THR A 309 35.68 39.77 -39.58
N PRO A 310 35.57 38.85 -40.56
CA PRO A 310 36.72 38.06 -40.99
C PRO A 310 37.90 38.94 -41.41
N LEU A 311 39.09 38.63 -40.89
CA LEU A 311 40.31 39.39 -41.14
C LEU A 311 40.68 39.35 -42.63
N THR A 312 41.11 40.50 -43.15
CA THR A 312 41.78 40.61 -44.44
C THR A 312 43.23 40.13 -44.36
N ASP A 313 43.84 39.82 -45.51
CA ASP A 313 45.26 39.44 -45.60
C ASP A 313 46.18 40.45 -44.88
N ALA A 314 45.89 41.76 -45.00
CA ALA A 314 46.69 42.81 -44.39
C ALA A 314 46.53 42.86 -42.86
N GLU A 315 45.31 42.64 -42.34
CA GLU A 315 45.05 42.59 -40.90
C GLU A 315 45.67 41.34 -40.27
N TRP A 316 45.62 40.20 -40.97
CA TRP A 316 46.31 38.97 -40.56
C TRP A 316 47.83 39.17 -40.43
N GLU A 317 48.46 39.80 -41.42
CA GLU A 317 49.89 40.10 -41.36
C GLU A 317 50.24 41.14 -40.28
N ALA A 318 49.33 42.08 -40.00
CA ALA A 318 49.49 43.05 -38.91
C ALA A 318 49.44 42.37 -37.52
N ASP A 319 48.47 41.49 -37.28
CA ASP A 319 48.38 40.72 -36.03
C ASP A 319 49.61 39.81 -35.87
N PHE A 320 50.08 39.17 -36.95
CA PHE A 320 51.33 38.42 -36.91
C PHE A 320 52.54 39.29 -36.51
N ALA A 321 52.62 40.54 -36.99
CA ALA A 321 53.69 41.44 -36.62
C ALA A 321 53.69 41.77 -35.12
N VAL A 322 52.52 41.84 -34.48
CA VAL A 322 52.39 42.03 -33.02
C VAL A 322 53.02 40.85 -32.26
N PHE A 323 52.59 39.62 -32.55
CA PHE A 323 53.16 38.43 -31.90
C PHE A 323 54.64 38.23 -32.21
N LYS A 324 55.08 38.54 -33.44
CA LYS A 324 56.49 38.47 -33.83
C LYS A 324 57.34 39.47 -33.06
N ALA A 325 56.89 40.71 -32.91
CA ALA A 325 57.59 41.73 -32.13
C ALA A 325 57.71 41.30 -30.67
N ALA A 326 56.63 40.80 -30.07
CA ALA A 326 56.65 40.26 -28.70
C ALA A 326 57.65 39.10 -28.56
N ASN A 327 57.67 38.15 -29.51
CA ASN A 327 58.62 37.02 -29.48
C ASN A 327 60.09 37.47 -29.58
N GLN A 328 60.37 38.49 -30.39
CA GLN A 328 61.70 39.08 -30.53
C GLN A 328 62.14 39.81 -29.26
N ALA A 329 61.22 40.56 -28.64
CA ALA A 329 61.44 41.27 -27.38
C ALA A 329 61.48 40.35 -26.15
N LYS A 330 61.09 39.07 -26.30
CA LYS A 330 60.86 38.12 -25.19
C LYS A 330 59.76 38.57 -24.23
N GLU A 331 58.79 39.27 -24.78
CA GLU A 331 57.53 39.68 -24.16
C GLU A 331 56.40 38.72 -24.60
N GLY A 332 55.19 38.95 -24.10
CA GLY A 332 54.00 38.21 -24.52
C GLY A 332 52.89 39.17 -24.98
N ALA A 333 52.32 38.89 -26.15
CA ALA A 333 51.09 39.52 -26.62
C ALA A 333 49.88 38.70 -26.18
N PHE A 334 48.80 39.37 -25.77
CA PHE A 334 47.57 38.71 -25.35
C PHE A 334 46.83 38.05 -26.52
N PRO A 335 46.09 36.96 -26.28
CA PRO A 335 45.25 36.34 -27.29
C PRO A 335 44.27 37.31 -27.95
N ILE A 336 44.10 37.19 -29.27
CA ILE A 336 43.15 37.98 -30.06
C ILE A 336 42.11 37.03 -30.64
N TYR A 337 40.83 37.27 -30.36
CA TYR A 337 39.75 36.51 -31.00
C TYR A 337 39.53 37.02 -32.43
N ALA A 338 39.56 36.12 -33.41
CA ALA A 338 39.48 36.48 -34.82
C ALA A 338 38.71 35.43 -35.64
N GLU A 339 38.12 35.88 -36.74
CA GLU A 339 37.62 35.05 -37.82
C GLU A 339 38.50 35.21 -39.06
N VAL A 340 38.70 34.15 -39.85
CA VAL A 340 39.51 34.21 -41.06
C VAL A 340 39.07 33.16 -42.09
N ASP A 341 39.03 33.54 -43.36
CA ASP A 341 38.80 32.61 -44.47
C ASP A 341 40.11 31.94 -44.89
N VAL A 342 40.11 30.62 -44.93
CA VAL A 342 41.34 29.84 -45.11
C VAL A 342 41.19 28.73 -46.14
N GLU A 343 42.33 28.22 -46.60
CA GLU A 343 42.44 26.92 -47.24
C GLU A 343 43.48 26.07 -46.49
N ILE A 344 43.07 24.88 -46.04
CA ILE A 344 43.95 23.97 -45.29
C ILE A 344 45.06 23.45 -46.22
N THR A 345 46.32 23.66 -45.84
CA THR A 345 47.49 23.27 -46.65
C THR A 345 48.20 22.03 -46.10
N LYS A 346 48.00 21.72 -44.81
CA LYS A 346 48.62 20.58 -44.15
C LYS A 346 47.72 20.04 -43.03
N SER A 347 47.57 18.72 -42.95
CA SER A 347 46.87 18.03 -41.86
C SER A 347 47.48 16.63 -41.71
N GLU A 348 48.55 16.51 -40.94
CA GLU A 348 49.23 15.23 -40.66
C GLU A 348 49.83 15.15 -39.24
N LYS A 349 50.08 13.93 -38.77
CA LYS A 349 50.92 13.64 -37.59
C LYS A 349 52.25 13.07 -38.06
N ASN A 350 53.37 13.52 -37.50
CA ASN A 350 54.67 12.88 -37.77
C ASN A 350 54.87 11.62 -36.90
N ASP A 351 55.95 10.87 -37.18
CA ASP A 351 56.30 9.64 -36.46
C ASP A 351 56.54 9.81 -34.95
N LYS A 352 56.72 11.06 -34.49
CA LYS A 352 56.90 11.42 -33.07
C LYS A 352 55.59 11.91 -32.43
N GLY A 353 54.46 11.77 -33.12
CA GLY A 353 53.15 12.21 -32.67
C GLY A 353 52.95 13.73 -32.68
N SER A 354 53.88 14.50 -33.26
CA SER A 354 53.70 15.96 -33.41
C SER A 354 52.68 16.23 -34.51
N ILE A 355 51.75 17.13 -34.21
CA ILE A 355 50.60 17.45 -35.06
C ILE A 355 50.92 18.68 -35.90
N TYR A 356 50.64 18.62 -37.21
CA TYR A 356 50.78 19.73 -38.14
C TYR A 356 49.47 19.97 -38.88
N LEU A 357 48.74 21.00 -38.44
CA LEU A 357 47.51 21.46 -39.07
C LEU A 357 47.71 22.92 -39.51
N ASN A 358 48.07 23.14 -40.77
CA ASN A 358 48.41 24.46 -41.32
C ASN A 358 47.43 24.88 -42.40
N TYR A 359 47.32 26.18 -42.62
CA TYR A 359 46.43 26.77 -43.61
C TYR A 359 47.00 28.06 -44.20
N LYS A 360 46.58 28.39 -45.42
CA LYS A 360 46.85 29.70 -46.04
C LYS A 360 45.67 30.64 -45.85
N VAL A 361 45.97 31.93 -45.72
CA VAL A 361 45.01 33.03 -45.62
C VAL A 361 45.14 33.86 -46.89
N GLY A 362 44.13 33.80 -47.76
CA GLY A 362 44.11 34.54 -49.03
C GLY A 362 45.44 34.51 -49.79
N SER A 363 46.04 35.69 -49.98
CA SER A 363 47.34 35.92 -50.61
C SER A 363 48.47 36.30 -49.65
N SER A 364 48.21 36.27 -48.34
CA SER A 364 49.20 36.53 -47.27
C SER A 364 50.42 35.63 -47.41
N LEU A 365 51.61 36.19 -47.15
CA LEU A 365 52.85 35.41 -47.08
C LEU A 365 52.99 34.65 -45.76
N VAL A 366 52.24 35.06 -44.73
CA VAL A 366 52.19 34.44 -43.40
C VAL A 366 51.10 33.38 -43.38
N GLU A 367 51.48 32.12 -43.15
CA GLU A 367 50.53 31.02 -42.99
C GLU A 367 49.89 31.03 -41.59
N GLY A 368 48.82 30.26 -41.41
CA GLY A 368 48.29 29.94 -40.10
C GLY A 368 48.53 28.49 -39.70
N ALA A 369 48.48 28.23 -38.39
CA ALA A 369 48.52 26.87 -37.84
C ALA A 369 47.57 26.74 -36.66
N ILE A 370 46.89 25.60 -36.56
CA ILE A 370 46.08 25.30 -35.37
C ILE A 370 46.99 24.79 -34.26
N TYR A 371 46.96 25.49 -33.13
CA TYR A 371 47.81 25.20 -31.99
C TYR A 371 47.34 23.94 -31.28
N GLN A 372 48.21 22.93 -31.20
CA GLN A 372 47.96 21.67 -30.49
C GLN A 372 46.61 21.05 -30.85
N ALA A 373 46.40 20.88 -32.16
CA ALA A 373 45.12 20.42 -32.69
C ALA A 373 44.72 19.04 -32.15
N THR A 374 43.43 18.81 -31.92
CA THR A 374 42.91 17.51 -31.52
C THR A 374 42.71 16.59 -32.73
N ASP A 375 42.54 15.29 -32.48
CA ASP A 375 42.28 14.33 -33.56
C ASP A 375 40.96 14.62 -34.29
N ALA A 376 39.96 15.13 -33.57
CA ALA A 376 38.72 15.61 -34.16
C ALA A 376 38.96 16.80 -35.11
N GLN A 377 39.80 17.76 -34.72
CA GLN A 377 40.17 18.90 -35.56
C GLN A 377 40.89 18.47 -36.84
N MET A 378 41.83 17.53 -36.71
CA MET A 378 42.56 16.96 -37.83
C MET A 378 41.61 16.26 -38.82
N ASN A 379 40.63 15.51 -38.32
CA ASN A 379 39.64 14.83 -39.15
C ASN A 379 38.70 15.82 -39.86
N ALA A 380 38.31 16.91 -39.20
CA ALA A 380 37.40 17.91 -39.76
C ALA A 380 38.08 18.84 -40.78
N LEU A 381 39.39 19.05 -40.68
CA LEU A 381 40.18 19.97 -41.49
C LEU A 381 41.18 19.21 -42.36
N THR A 382 40.69 18.69 -43.48
CA THR A 382 41.49 17.97 -44.48
C THR A 382 42.16 18.92 -45.47
N VAL A 383 43.30 18.51 -46.05
CA VAL A 383 44.07 19.32 -47.01
C VAL A 383 43.20 19.70 -48.22
N GLY A 384 43.25 20.98 -48.61
CA GLY A 384 42.47 21.57 -49.70
C GLY A 384 41.09 22.08 -49.27
N LYS A 385 40.63 21.79 -48.05
CA LYS A 385 39.37 22.33 -47.53
C LYS A 385 39.44 23.84 -47.45
N LYS A 386 38.44 24.52 -48.02
CA LYS A 386 38.19 25.95 -47.84
C LYS A 386 37.07 26.14 -46.83
N CYS A 387 37.31 26.93 -45.80
CA CYS A 387 36.37 27.16 -44.72
C CYS A 387 36.71 28.47 -44.00
N ARG A 388 35.76 28.96 -43.21
CA ARG A 388 35.98 30.03 -42.24
C ARG A 388 36.36 29.44 -40.90
N LEU A 389 37.43 29.91 -40.30
CA LEU A 389 37.84 29.52 -38.94
C LEU A 389 37.60 30.68 -37.99
N ALA A 390 37.09 30.41 -36.79
CA ALA A 390 37.09 31.36 -35.68
C ALA A 390 37.85 30.77 -34.49
N GLY A 391 38.62 31.62 -33.80
CA GLY A 391 39.41 31.21 -32.67
C GLY A 391 40.33 32.30 -32.13
N TYR A 392 41.20 31.91 -31.20
CA TYR A 392 42.13 32.82 -30.55
C TYR A 392 43.52 32.72 -31.18
N LEU A 393 43.95 33.79 -31.85
CA LEU A 393 45.33 34.00 -32.25
C LEU A 393 46.15 34.16 -30.98
N MET A 394 47.17 33.33 -30.78
CA MET A 394 47.75 33.16 -29.43
C MET A 394 49.26 33.07 -29.38
N SER A 395 49.94 32.80 -30.49
CA SER A 395 51.41 32.77 -30.57
C SER A 395 51.83 32.74 -32.03
N CYS A 396 53.13 32.87 -32.33
CA CYS A 396 53.61 32.79 -33.71
C CYS A 396 54.80 31.84 -33.85
N SER A 397 55.09 31.43 -35.08
CA SER A 397 56.38 30.86 -35.49
C SER A 397 57.07 31.86 -36.41
N THR A 398 58.35 32.14 -36.16
CA THR A 398 59.14 33.07 -36.97
C THR A 398 60.00 32.37 -38.02
N SER A 399 59.78 31.06 -38.22
CA SER A 399 60.49 30.27 -39.24
C SER A 399 59.95 30.53 -40.64
N GLY A 400 60.83 30.66 -41.63
CA GLY A 400 60.43 30.97 -43.01
C GLY A 400 59.75 32.33 -43.12
N ASN A 401 58.64 32.41 -43.87
CA ASN A 401 57.82 33.62 -43.96
C ASN A 401 56.99 33.89 -42.68
N GLY A 402 56.97 32.93 -41.74
CA GLY A 402 56.25 33.03 -40.47
C GLY A 402 54.90 32.33 -40.48
N ARG A 403 54.41 31.98 -39.28
CA ARG A 403 53.07 31.45 -39.05
C ARG A 403 52.41 32.08 -37.83
N LEU A 404 51.11 32.33 -37.89
CA LEU A 404 50.32 32.71 -36.72
C LEU A 404 49.51 31.52 -36.22
N ASN A 405 49.62 31.22 -34.93
CA ASN A 405 48.99 30.07 -34.31
C ASN A 405 47.63 30.46 -33.73
N MET A 406 46.60 29.68 -34.06
CA MET A 406 45.23 29.84 -33.56
C MET A 406 44.83 28.65 -32.69
N LEU A 407 44.26 28.91 -31.52
CA LEU A 407 43.42 27.91 -30.85
C LEU A 407 42.02 27.98 -31.48
N LEU A 408 41.59 26.88 -32.10
CA LEU A 408 40.37 26.82 -32.88
C LEU A 408 39.13 26.66 -31.97
N VAL A 409 38.08 27.44 -32.25
CA VAL A 409 36.78 27.37 -31.55
C VAL A 409 35.69 26.86 -32.49
N SER A 410 35.60 27.39 -33.72
CA SER A 410 34.54 27.05 -34.68
C SER A 410 35.04 26.96 -36.13
N VAL A 411 34.31 26.20 -36.95
CA VAL A 411 34.50 26.08 -38.40
C VAL A 411 33.19 26.41 -39.08
N ASP A 412 33.20 27.34 -40.04
CA ASP A 412 32.01 27.81 -40.77
C ASP A 412 30.85 28.24 -39.85
N GLY A 413 31.20 28.82 -38.70
CA GLY A 413 30.23 29.25 -37.67
C GLY A 413 29.68 28.12 -36.80
N VAL A 414 30.08 26.88 -37.03
CA VAL A 414 29.72 25.73 -36.19
C VAL A 414 30.77 25.58 -35.09
N PRO A 415 30.40 25.64 -33.79
CA PRO A 415 31.32 25.31 -32.70
C PRO A 415 31.70 23.83 -32.80
N GLU A 416 32.94 23.55 -33.12
CA GLU A 416 33.38 22.19 -33.42
C GLU A 416 34.26 21.60 -32.29
N PHE A 417 34.90 22.44 -31.45
CA PHE A 417 36.00 21.96 -30.60
C PHE A 417 36.02 22.57 -29.19
N GLY A 418 35.67 21.70 -28.24
CA GLY A 418 35.79 21.75 -26.79
C GLY A 418 35.53 20.31 -26.31
N GLY A 419 35.97 19.89 -25.12
CA GLY A 419 35.73 18.53 -24.62
C GLY A 419 34.29 18.05 -24.90
N SER A 420 34.15 16.86 -25.49
CA SER A 420 32.90 16.30 -26.02
C SER A 420 31.98 17.30 -26.75
N ALA A 421 32.33 17.64 -27.99
CA ALA A 421 31.40 18.16 -28.98
C ALA A 421 30.33 17.10 -29.33
N ALA A 422 29.36 16.92 -28.42
CA ALA A 422 28.03 16.33 -28.63
C ALA A 422 27.21 16.40 -27.33
N LYS A 423 27.05 17.59 -26.75
CA LYS A 423 25.85 17.92 -25.96
C LYS A 423 25.47 19.36 -26.27
N ALA A 424 24.61 19.55 -27.28
CA ALA A 424 23.55 20.55 -27.16
C ALA A 424 23.01 20.49 -25.71
N PRO A 425 22.66 21.62 -25.07
CA PRO A 425 22.42 21.68 -23.62
C PRO A 425 21.59 20.48 -23.22
N VAL A 426 22.23 19.49 -22.60
CA VAL A 426 21.46 18.46 -21.93
C VAL A 426 21.04 19.20 -20.69
N ARG A 427 19.78 19.66 -20.71
CA ARG A 427 18.98 19.82 -19.50
C ARG A 427 19.30 18.59 -18.65
N LYS A 428 20.18 18.74 -17.66
CA LYS A 428 20.51 17.64 -16.77
C LYS A 428 19.56 17.75 -15.59
N VAL A 429 18.36 17.23 -15.80
CA VAL A 429 17.80 16.32 -14.80
C VAL A 429 18.96 15.45 -14.35
N ALA A 430 19.35 15.54 -13.08
CA ALA A 430 20.32 14.59 -12.55
C ALA A 430 19.73 13.20 -12.81
N THR A 431 20.32 12.39 -13.70
CA THR A 431 20.03 10.95 -13.75
C THR A 431 20.69 10.33 -12.52
N LEU A 432 20.03 10.60 -11.40
CA LEU A 432 20.26 9.95 -10.14
C LEU A 432 19.63 8.57 -10.27
N ALA A 433 20.40 7.52 -9.99
CA ALA A 433 19.81 6.20 -9.89
C ALA A 433 18.76 6.25 -8.79
N SER A 434 17.50 6.15 -9.19
CA SER A 434 16.34 6.23 -8.32
C SER A 434 15.44 5.05 -8.58
N GLU A 435 14.79 4.58 -7.53
CA GLU A 435 13.78 3.54 -7.60
C GLU A 435 12.39 4.19 -7.58
N VAL A 436 11.46 3.62 -8.33
CA VAL A 436 10.05 4.02 -8.23
C VAL A 436 9.51 3.45 -6.94
N GLU A 437 9.13 4.33 -6.04
CA GLU A 437 8.46 4.02 -4.79
C GLU A 437 7.00 4.49 -4.81
N SER A 438 6.21 3.94 -3.91
CA SER A 438 4.84 4.39 -3.69
C SER A 438 4.49 4.42 -2.21
N GLU A 439 3.66 5.37 -1.82
CA GLU A 439 3.21 5.59 -0.44
C GLU A 439 1.76 6.09 -0.44
N VAL A 440 0.98 5.73 0.56
CA VAL A 440 -0.39 6.22 0.74
C VAL A 440 -0.41 7.35 1.75
N TYR A 441 -1.10 8.43 1.44
CA TYR A 441 -1.34 9.57 2.33
C TYR A 441 -2.81 9.63 2.72
N ALA A 442 -3.09 10.07 3.94
CA ALA A 442 -4.43 10.31 4.46
C ALA A 442 -4.61 11.80 4.81
N TYR A 443 -5.78 12.36 4.54
CA TYR A 443 -6.13 13.73 4.91
C TYR A 443 -6.81 13.76 6.27
N ASN A 444 -6.22 14.46 7.24
CA ASN A 444 -6.73 14.54 8.62
C ASN A 444 -7.74 15.67 8.85
N GLY A 445 -8.33 16.20 7.78
CA GLY A 445 -9.20 17.38 7.84
C GLY A 445 -8.46 18.72 7.73
N SER A 446 -7.13 18.75 7.92
CA SER A 446 -6.31 19.96 7.82
C SER A 446 -5.08 19.83 6.92
N ALA A 447 -4.46 18.65 6.88
CA ALA A 447 -3.27 18.38 6.10
C ALA A 447 -3.22 16.90 5.68
N TRP A 448 -2.53 16.64 4.58
CA TRP A 448 -2.16 15.28 4.19
C TRP A 448 -0.94 14.81 4.97
N THR A 449 -0.97 13.58 5.47
CA THR A 449 0.17 12.92 6.12
C THR A 449 0.28 11.47 5.63
N PRO A 450 1.47 10.83 5.67
CA PRO A 450 1.57 9.39 5.42
C PRO A 450 0.53 8.64 6.24
N ALA A 451 -0.21 7.74 5.60
CA ALA A 451 -1.31 7.03 6.22
C ALA A 451 -0.79 6.08 7.31
N GLU A 452 -1.32 6.20 8.52
CA GLU A 452 -0.90 5.35 9.62
C GLU A 452 -1.27 3.88 9.36
N ASN A 453 -0.37 2.97 9.75
CA ASN A 453 -0.53 1.54 9.56
C ASN A 453 -0.65 1.06 8.10
N VAL A 454 -0.46 1.92 7.11
CA VAL A 454 -0.42 1.53 5.70
C VAL A 454 1.02 1.27 5.26
N VAL A 455 1.24 0.22 4.49
CA VAL A 455 2.52 -0.12 3.86
C VAL A 455 2.27 -0.51 2.42
N VAL A 456 3.12 -0.05 1.50
CA VAL A 456 3.01 -0.37 0.08
C VAL A 456 4.14 -1.31 -0.30
N VAL A 457 3.81 -2.40 -0.99
CA VAL A 457 4.81 -3.36 -1.51
C VAL A 457 5.52 -2.74 -2.71
N GLN A 458 6.83 -2.54 -2.59
CA GLN A 458 7.65 -1.86 -3.60
C GLN A 458 8.10 -2.82 -4.69
N ALA A 459 8.61 -2.27 -5.80
CA ALA A 459 9.14 -3.06 -6.91
C ALA A 459 10.30 -3.98 -6.49
N SER A 460 11.15 -3.53 -5.56
CA SER A 460 12.25 -4.29 -4.98
C SER A 460 11.76 -5.47 -4.13
N ASP A 461 10.66 -5.31 -3.39
CA ASP A 461 10.04 -6.38 -2.59
C ASP A 461 9.51 -7.51 -3.48
N TYR A 462 8.82 -7.14 -4.57
CA TYR A 462 8.36 -8.09 -5.58
C TYR A 462 9.54 -8.88 -6.18
N ALA A 463 10.62 -8.19 -6.53
CA ALA A 463 11.82 -8.82 -7.06
C ALA A 463 12.47 -9.77 -6.04
N ALA A 464 12.51 -9.40 -4.75
CA ALA A 464 13.04 -10.24 -3.67
C ALA A 464 12.19 -11.51 -3.47
N MET A 465 10.86 -11.40 -3.64
CA MET A 465 9.93 -12.54 -3.57
C MET A 465 9.85 -13.36 -4.87
N GLY A 466 10.45 -12.88 -5.98
CA GLY A 466 10.43 -13.56 -7.27
C GLY A 466 9.06 -13.57 -7.96
N VAL A 467 8.20 -12.60 -7.66
CA VAL A 467 6.85 -12.44 -8.25
C VAL A 467 6.66 -11.03 -8.79
N SER A 468 5.75 -10.83 -9.74
CA SER A 468 5.44 -9.49 -10.31
C SER A 468 4.16 -8.85 -9.77
N ASN A 469 3.31 -9.66 -9.15
CA ASN A 469 2.06 -9.29 -8.48
C ASN A 469 1.66 -10.44 -7.53
N PHE A 470 0.74 -10.14 -6.62
CA PHE A 470 0.05 -11.15 -5.84
C PHE A 470 -1.23 -11.61 -6.55
N SER A 471 -1.85 -12.66 -6.02
CA SER A 471 -3.15 -13.16 -6.46
C SER A 471 -3.82 -13.89 -5.31
N SER A 472 -5.08 -14.29 -5.51
CA SER A 472 -5.85 -15.10 -4.55
C SER A 472 -5.12 -16.36 -4.08
N SER A 473 -4.22 -16.90 -4.91
CA SER A 473 -3.47 -18.11 -4.59
C SER A 473 -2.23 -17.90 -3.72
N ASN A 474 -1.72 -16.67 -3.61
CA ASN A 474 -0.40 -16.43 -3.01
C ASN A 474 -0.34 -15.24 -2.05
N VAL A 475 -1.33 -14.35 -2.05
CA VAL A 475 -1.34 -13.13 -1.21
C VAL A 475 -1.26 -13.47 0.28
N ALA A 476 -1.99 -14.50 0.72
CA ALA A 476 -1.98 -14.99 2.09
C ALA A 476 -0.65 -15.64 2.52
N THR A 477 0.25 -15.90 1.57
CA THR A 477 1.59 -16.44 1.85
C THR A 477 2.64 -15.33 1.78
N TYR A 478 2.61 -14.50 0.74
CA TYR A 478 3.67 -13.50 0.51
C TYR A 478 3.54 -12.27 1.39
N VAL A 479 2.32 -11.79 1.68
CA VAL A 479 2.14 -10.62 2.55
C VAL A 479 2.66 -10.88 3.96
N PRO A 480 2.36 -12.01 4.63
CA PRO A 480 2.97 -12.33 5.91
C PRO A 480 4.50 -12.35 5.91
N GLU A 481 5.11 -12.91 4.87
CA GLU A 481 6.57 -13.01 4.79
C GLU A 481 7.22 -11.65 4.53
N PHE A 482 6.57 -10.80 3.73
CA PHE A 482 6.94 -9.39 3.55
C PHE A 482 6.87 -8.63 4.88
N LEU A 483 5.73 -8.68 5.58
CA LEU A 483 5.55 -7.97 6.84
C LEU A 483 6.47 -8.46 7.95
N LYS A 484 6.83 -9.74 7.96
CA LYS A 484 7.81 -10.30 8.90
C LYS A 484 9.22 -9.73 8.68
N GLN A 485 9.60 -9.46 7.43
CA GLN A 485 10.89 -8.84 7.10
C GLN A 485 10.89 -7.35 7.44
N GLU A 486 9.80 -6.65 7.12
CA GLU A 486 9.68 -5.20 7.30
C GLU A 486 9.41 -4.81 8.77
N PHE A 487 8.64 -5.62 9.48
CA PHE A 487 8.24 -5.39 10.88
C PHE A 487 8.62 -6.58 11.78
N PRO A 488 9.92 -6.86 11.99
CA PRO A 488 10.39 -8.03 12.75
C PRO A 488 10.11 -7.96 14.27
N TYR A 489 9.65 -6.80 14.76
CA TYR A 489 9.37 -6.54 16.17
C TYR A 489 7.91 -6.16 16.41
N ALA A 490 6.99 -6.63 15.56
CA ALA A 490 5.56 -6.42 15.73
C ALA A 490 5.07 -6.96 17.08
N SER A 491 4.14 -6.23 17.71
CA SER A 491 3.45 -6.65 18.92
C SER A 491 2.17 -7.41 18.56
N ALA A 492 1.71 -8.30 19.45
CA ALA A 492 0.41 -8.93 19.28
C ALA A 492 -0.67 -7.86 19.08
N ASP A 493 -1.59 -8.14 18.15
CA ASP A 493 -2.67 -7.27 17.69
C ASP A 493 -2.24 -6.06 16.83
N ASP A 494 -0.95 -5.94 16.45
CA ASP A 494 -0.54 -4.95 15.46
C ASP A 494 -1.26 -5.18 14.13
N VAL A 495 -1.76 -4.10 13.52
CA VAL A 495 -2.49 -4.11 12.24
C VAL A 495 -1.66 -3.39 11.17
N LYS A 496 -1.64 -3.95 9.96
CA LYS A 496 -1.13 -3.29 8.75
C LYS A 496 -2.09 -3.42 7.58
N TYR A 497 -2.26 -2.32 6.85
CA TYR A 497 -2.93 -2.27 5.56
C TYR A 497 -1.86 -2.33 4.47
N VAL A 498 -1.83 -3.41 3.71
CA VAL A 498 -0.79 -3.73 2.74
C VAL A 498 -1.32 -3.48 1.34
N VAL A 499 -0.83 -2.43 0.70
CA VAL A 499 -1.21 -2.07 -0.67
C VAL A 499 -0.26 -2.75 -1.64
N CYS A 500 -0.81 -3.47 -2.62
CA CYS A 500 -0.08 -4.33 -3.52
C CYS A 500 -0.71 -4.39 -4.92
N LYS A 501 0.11 -4.73 -5.92
CA LYS A 501 -0.37 -5.19 -7.22
C LYS A 501 -0.98 -6.57 -7.08
N TYR A 502 -2.23 -6.73 -7.50
CA TYR A 502 -2.98 -7.97 -7.39
C TYR A 502 -3.60 -8.37 -8.73
N TYR A 503 -3.29 -9.57 -9.21
CA TYR A 503 -3.92 -10.14 -10.39
C TYR A 503 -5.23 -10.82 -9.99
N ASP A 504 -6.34 -10.19 -10.39
CA ASP A 504 -7.65 -10.79 -10.24
C ASP A 504 -7.93 -11.74 -11.42
N SER A 505 -7.96 -13.03 -11.12
CA SER A 505 -8.24 -14.07 -12.11
C SER A 505 -9.65 -13.98 -12.72
N SER A 506 -10.59 -13.33 -12.03
CA SER A 506 -11.98 -13.19 -12.47
C SER A 506 -12.10 -12.14 -13.58
N SER A 507 -11.56 -10.94 -13.34
CA SER A 507 -11.50 -9.85 -14.34
C SER A 507 -10.35 -10.03 -15.35
N LYS A 508 -9.35 -10.85 -15.04
CA LYS A 508 -8.08 -11.02 -15.80
C LYS A 508 -7.26 -9.74 -15.89
N GLU A 509 -7.41 -8.86 -14.91
CA GLU A 509 -6.70 -7.60 -14.81
C GLU A 509 -5.79 -7.58 -13.57
N THR A 510 -4.76 -6.73 -13.61
CA THR A 510 -3.94 -6.46 -12.42
C THR A 510 -4.39 -5.14 -11.81
N ILE A 511 -4.99 -5.24 -10.63
CA ILE A 511 -5.33 -4.10 -9.78
C ILE A 511 -4.02 -3.56 -9.21
N ALA A 512 -3.72 -2.29 -9.47
CA ALA A 512 -2.43 -1.70 -9.08
C ALA A 512 -2.33 -1.40 -7.59
N GLN A 513 -3.48 -1.16 -6.93
CA GLN A 513 -3.59 -0.65 -5.56
C GLN A 513 -4.55 -1.52 -4.73
N HIS A 514 -4.48 -2.84 -4.86
CA HIS A 514 -5.28 -3.76 -4.03
C HIS A 514 -4.80 -3.69 -2.59
N CYS A 515 -5.70 -3.61 -1.63
CA CYS A 515 -5.34 -3.44 -0.22
C CYS A 515 -5.75 -4.66 0.60
N GLU A 516 -4.80 -5.22 1.33
CA GLU A 516 -5.03 -6.32 2.26
C GLU A 516 -4.86 -5.83 3.70
N ARG A 517 -5.72 -6.25 4.62
CA ARG A 517 -5.47 -6.03 6.05
C ARG A 517 -4.80 -7.29 6.64
N ALA A 518 -3.68 -7.07 7.32
CA ALA A 518 -2.92 -8.08 8.02
C ALA A 518 -2.91 -7.78 9.53
N VAL A 519 -2.97 -8.84 10.35
CA VAL A 519 -2.89 -8.75 11.82
C VAL A 519 -1.80 -9.68 12.32
N PHE A 520 -1.00 -9.21 13.27
CA PHE A 520 0.02 -10.02 13.94
C PHE A 520 -0.57 -10.68 15.20
N ASP A 521 -0.54 -12.01 15.27
CA ASP A 521 -1.11 -12.76 16.41
C ASP A 521 -0.16 -12.89 17.62
N GLY A 522 0.99 -12.23 17.56
CA GLY A 522 2.10 -12.38 18.51
C GLY A 522 3.19 -13.36 18.06
N THR A 523 2.95 -14.14 16.99
CA THR A 523 3.89 -15.09 16.41
C THR A 523 4.04 -14.92 14.90
N VAL A 524 2.94 -14.76 14.17
CA VAL A 524 2.90 -14.64 12.71
C VAL A 524 1.94 -13.54 12.25
N TRP A 525 2.27 -12.93 11.11
CA TRP A 525 1.32 -12.09 10.38
C TRP A 525 0.33 -12.97 9.64
N THR A 526 -0.95 -12.62 9.68
CA THR A 526 -2.00 -13.31 8.92
C THR A 526 -2.75 -12.30 8.06
N VAL A 527 -2.88 -12.60 6.76
CA VAL A 527 -3.80 -11.91 5.86
C VAL A 527 -5.04 -12.78 5.78
N ASN A 528 -6.08 -12.37 6.50
CA ASN A 528 -7.44 -12.85 6.32
C ASN A 528 -8.37 -11.86 7.04
N THR A 529 -9.08 -11.06 6.26
CA THR A 529 -10.33 -10.41 6.69
C THR A 529 -11.53 -11.25 6.31
N ILE A 530 -11.38 -12.23 5.42
CA ILE A 530 -12.45 -13.16 5.06
C ILE A 530 -12.44 -14.31 6.06
N GLU A 531 -13.32 -14.23 7.04
CA GLU A 531 -13.60 -15.32 7.95
C GLU A 531 -14.64 -16.27 7.36
N THR A 532 -14.41 -17.56 7.56
CA THR A 532 -15.46 -18.56 7.35
C THR A 532 -16.31 -18.58 8.61
N LEU A 533 -17.49 -17.98 8.51
CA LEU A 533 -18.49 -17.96 9.55
C LEU A 533 -19.58 -18.98 9.26
N SER A 534 -20.47 -19.16 10.24
CA SER A 534 -21.69 -19.91 10.03
C SER A 534 -22.83 -19.34 10.84
N ASP A 535 -23.99 -19.26 10.22
CA ASP A 535 -25.25 -18.86 10.86
C ASP A 535 -26.26 -20.00 10.80
N LYS A 536 -27.23 -19.94 11.71
CA LYS A 536 -28.34 -20.88 11.75
C LYS A 536 -29.57 -20.26 11.09
N PHE A 537 -30.31 -21.08 10.36
CA PHE A 537 -31.57 -20.74 9.74
C PHE A 537 -32.60 -21.80 10.10
N ALA A 538 -33.83 -21.36 10.35
CA ALA A 538 -34.97 -22.20 10.66
C ALA A 538 -36.04 -22.06 9.58
N LEU A 539 -36.79 -23.13 9.35
CA LEU A 539 -37.93 -23.11 8.43
C LEU A 539 -39.19 -22.68 9.19
N ASN A 540 -39.53 -21.39 9.15
CA ASN A 540 -40.77 -20.89 9.74
C ASN A 540 -41.94 -21.06 8.77
N GLY A 541 -42.77 -22.06 9.02
CA GLY A 541 -43.82 -22.48 8.11
C GLY A 541 -43.24 -23.04 6.81
N SER A 542 -43.26 -22.26 5.73
CA SER A 542 -42.67 -22.64 4.43
C SER A 542 -41.49 -21.77 4.00
N THR A 543 -41.03 -20.88 4.88
CA THR A 543 -40.04 -19.84 4.56
C THR A 543 -38.83 -19.98 5.46
N TRP A 544 -37.64 -20.07 4.87
CA TRP A 544 -36.37 -20.01 5.60
C TRP A 544 -36.17 -18.60 6.13
N VAL A 545 -35.82 -18.51 7.41
CA VAL A 545 -35.57 -17.27 8.15
C VAL A 545 -34.36 -17.45 9.05
N TYR A 546 -33.66 -16.36 9.36
CA TYR A 546 -32.53 -16.38 10.27
C TYR A 546 -32.96 -16.85 11.66
N ASP A 547 -32.19 -17.75 12.26
CA ASP A 547 -32.40 -18.23 13.63
C ASP A 547 -31.36 -17.59 14.54
N PRO A 548 -31.74 -16.60 15.37
CA PRO A 548 -30.80 -15.89 16.24
C PRO A 548 -30.41 -16.72 17.48
N SER A 549 -30.94 -17.94 17.64
CA SER A 549 -30.79 -18.73 18.87
C SER A 549 -29.32 -19.08 19.21
N VAL A 550 -28.98 -18.91 20.48
CA VAL A 550 -27.64 -19.08 21.03
C VAL A 550 -27.51 -20.44 21.70
N THR A 551 -26.36 -21.09 21.53
CA THR A 551 -25.99 -22.30 22.29
C THR A 551 -24.77 -21.98 23.14
N ILE A 552 -24.86 -22.21 24.45
CA ILE A 552 -23.76 -22.05 25.41
C ILE A 552 -23.37 -23.44 25.89
N ASP A 553 -22.17 -23.87 25.51
CA ASP A 553 -21.60 -25.13 25.96
C ASP A 553 -20.76 -24.90 27.23
N LEU A 554 -21.12 -25.58 28.33
CA LEU A 554 -20.43 -25.55 29.62
C LEU A 554 -19.77 -26.91 29.91
N PRO A 555 -18.73 -27.30 29.16
CA PRO A 555 -18.08 -28.58 29.34
C PRO A 555 -17.31 -28.66 30.66
N ARG A 556 -17.30 -29.85 31.26
CA ARG A 556 -16.60 -30.15 32.52
C ARG A 556 -15.10 -30.39 32.33
N ASN A 557 -14.73 -31.16 31.30
CA ASN A 557 -13.36 -31.65 31.12
C ASN A 557 -12.39 -30.52 30.76
N GLY A 558 -11.24 -30.48 31.43
CA GLY A 558 -10.22 -29.45 31.22
C GLY A 558 -10.51 -28.11 31.91
N LYS A 559 -11.67 -27.96 32.58
CA LYS A 559 -12.10 -26.74 33.28
C LYS A 559 -11.93 -25.46 32.45
N PRO A 560 -12.57 -25.38 31.28
CA PRO A 560 -12.44 -24.21 30.43
C PRO A 560 -13.03 -22.98 31.12
N GLN A 561 -12.43 -21.82 30.84
CA GLN A 561 -12.73 -20.56 31.52
C GLN A 561 -14.23 -20.20 31.45
N ILE A 562 -14.89 -20.46 30.31
CA ILE A 562 -16.34 -20.22 30.14
C ILE A 562 -17.18 -20.98 31.18
N SER A 563 -16.88 -22.25 31.45
CA SER A 563 -17.58 -23.04 32.45
C SER A 563 -17.30 -22.51 33.86
N VAL A 564 -16.02 -22.25 34.18
CA VAL A 564 -15.61 -21.72 35.49
C VAL A 564 -16.33 -20.40 35.79
N ASP A 565 -16.32 -19.47 34.83
CA ASP A 565 -16.92 -18.15 35.01
C ASP A 565 -18.44 -18.21 35.11
N PHE A 566 -19.10 -19.01 34.26
CA PHE A 566 -20.55 -19.16 34.30
C PHE A 566 -21.01 -19.73 35.65
N TYR A 567 -20.42 -20.83 36.11
CA TYR A 567 -20.79 -21.40 37.40
C TYR A 567 -20.34 -20.52 38.58
N GLN A 568 -19.25 -19.75 38.45
CA GLN A 568 -18.89 -18.77 39.49
C GLN A 568 -19.91 -17.64 39.55
N ALA A 569 -20.48 -17.20 38.42
CA ALA A 569 -21.59 -16.26 38.39
C ALA A 569 -22.83 -16.85 39.10
N CYS A 570 -23.15 -18.14 38.88
CA CYS A 570 -24.20 -18.82 39.65
C CYS A 570 -23.93 -18.77 41.16
N VAL A 571 -22.70 -19.08 41.58
CA VAL A 571 -22.29 -19.06 43.01
C VAL A 571 -22.38 -17.65 43.59
N ASN A 572 -21.93 -16.64 42.83
CA ASN A 572 -22.02 -15.23 43.23
C ASN A 572 -23.47 -14.77 43.35
N TRP A 573 -24.33 -15.19 42.43
CA TRP A 573 -25.76 -14.87 42.46
C TRP A 573 -26.41 -15.46 43.71
N VAL A 574 -26.17 -16.74 44.02
CA VAL A 574 -26.67 -17.39 45.24
C VAL A 574 -26.12 -16.69 46.48
N TYR A 575 -24.84 -16.33 46.50
CA TYR A 575 -24.26 -15.59 47.61
C TYR A 575 -25.01 -14.26 47.86
N ASN A 576 -25.14 -13.43 46.82
CA ASN A 576 -25.70 -12.09 46.94
C ASN A 576 -27.21 -12.08 47.19
N ASN A 577 -27.95 -13.02 46.61
CA ASN A 577 -29.42 -13.01 46.62
C ASN A 577 -30.03 -13.96 47.64
N ILE A 578 -29.28 -14.98 48.09
CA ILE A 578 -29.76 -16.00 49.03
C ILE A 578 -28.95 -15.96 50.34
N ASP A 579 -27.63 -16.12 50.29
CA ASP A 579 -26.82 -16.26 51.51
C ASP A 579 -26.72 -14.97 52.32
N VAL A 580 -26.49 -13.83 51.66
CA VAL A 580 -26.45 -12.52 52.33
C VAL A 580 -27.81 -12.20 52.97
N PRO A 581 -28.96 -12.27 52.26
CA PRO A 581 -30.24 -11.87 52.84
C PRO A 581 -30.82 -12.87 53.85
N GLN A 582 -30.64 -14.18 53.64
CA GLN A 582 -31.27 -15.21 54.48
C GLN A 582 -30.40 -15.64 55.66
N PHE A 583 -29.08 -15.68 55.48
CA PHE A 583 -28.13 -16.20 56.48
C PHE A 583 -27.19 -15.14 57.05
N GLY A 584 -27.26 -13.89 56.58
CA GLY A 584 -26.39 -12.82 57.04
C GLY A 584 -24.91 -13.13 56.76
N SER A 585 -24.64 -13.75 55.61
CA SER A 585 -23.27 -14.00 55.16
C SER A 585 -22.56 -12.68 54.87
N GLU A 586 -21.34 -12.51 55.37
CA GLU A 586 -20.55 -11.27 55.22
C GLU A 586 -19.36 -11.44 54.26
N ASP A 587 -19.03 -12.68 53.94
CA ASP A 587 -17.97 -13.09 53.02
C ASP A 587 -18.45 -14.33 52.26
N ILE A 588 -18.22 -14.39 50.95
CA ILE A 588 -18.57 -15.53 50.10
C ILE A 588 -17.88 -16.83 50.50
N LYS A 589 -16.78 -16.75 51.25
CA LYS A 589 -16.03 -17.90 51.80
C LYS A 589 -16.42 -18.22 53.25
N SER A 590 -17.44 -17.56 53.81
CA SER A 590 -17.83 -17.79 55.21
C SER A 590 -18.40 -19.19 55.44
N GLY A 591 -18.96 -19.83 54.41
CA GLY A 591 -19.62 -21.13 54.51
C GLY A 591 -20.89 -21.12 55.35
N LYS A 592 -21.47 -19.94 55.64
CA LYS A 592 -22.65 -19.79 56.53
C LYS A 592 -23.97 -20.25 55.90
N GLY A 593 -24.10 -20.23 54.58
CA GLY A 593 -25.31 -20.59 53.85
C GLY A 593 -25.08 -21.71 52.84
N TYR A 594 -25.70 -21.59 51.67
CA TYR A 594 -25.59 -22.57 50.58
C TYR A 594 -24.24 -22.53 49.87
N VAL A 595 -23.55 -21.38 49.85
CA VAL A 595 -22.20 -21.27 49.29
C VAL A 595 -21.19 -21.87 50.26
N THR A 596 -20.33 -22.74 49.72
CA THR A 596 -19.30 -23.44 50.49
C THR A 596 -18.21 -22.49 51.00
N SER A 597 -17.44 -22.92 52.01
CA SER A 597 -16.29 -22.14 52.53
C SER A 597 -15.16 -21.89 51.51
N TYR A 598 -15.21 -22.54 50.35
CA TYR A 598 -14.29 -22.26 49.24
C TYR A 598 -14.75 -21.07 48.38
N GLY A 599 -16.03 -20.71 48.42
CA GLY A 599 -16.63 -19.60 47.67
C GLY A 599 -16.79 -19.84 46.16
N ASN A 600 -16.64 -21.09 45.70
CA ASN A 600 -16.66 -21.46 44.28
C ASN A 600 -17.62 -22.61 43.95
N ASN A 601 -18.36 -23.09 44.94
CA ASN A 601 -19.39 -24.12 44.84
C ASN A 601 -20.55 -23.74 45.75
N GLU A 602 -21.78 -24.03 45.33
CA GLU A 602 -22.99 -23.77 46.09
C GLU A 602 -23.99 -24.94 46.00
N TYR A 603 -24.79 -25.12 47.05
CA TYR A 603 -25.78 -26.20 47.17
C TYR A 603 -27.23 -25.69 47.32
N TYR A 604 -27.54 -24.50 46.84
CA TYR A 604 -28.89 -24.00 46.57
C TYR A 604 -29.40 -24.53 45.23
N SER A 605 -28.57 -24.45 44.19
CA SER A 605 -28.83 -24.99 42.85
C SER A 605 -27.86 -26.09 42.42
N GLY A 606 -26.72 -26.23 43.11
CA GLY A 606 -25.68 -27.24 42.84
C GLY A 606 -24.53 -26.73 41.97
N ALA A 607 -24.55 -25.47 41.54
CA ALA A 607 -23.53 -24.91 40.66
C ALA A 607 -22.13 -24.94 41.30
N SER A 608 -21.16 -25.40 40.50
CA SER A 608 -19.80 -25.66 40.96
C SER A 608 -18.79 -25.16 39.93
N ALA A 609 -18.20 -23.98 40.18
CA ALA A 609 -17.11 -23.45 39.37
C ALA A 609 -15.86 -24.33 39.47
N TYR A 610 -15.64 -24.98 40.62
CA TYR A 610 -14.50 -25.87 40.80
C TYR A 610 -14.60 -27.14 39.94
N GLN A 611 -15.78 -27.78 39.87
CA GLN A 611 -15.96 -29.02 39.09
C GLN A 611 -16.46 -28.77 37.67
N CYS A 612 -16.97 -27.57 37.37
CA CYS A 612 -17.63 -27.23 36.12
C CYS A 612 -18.87 -28.11 35.85
N ASP A 613 -19.70 -28.30 36.88
CA ASP A 613 -20.94 -29.08 36.84
C ASP A 613 -22.03 -28.48 37.76
N VAL A 614 -23.22 -29.08 37.69
CA VAL A 614 -24.31 -28.92 38.66
C VAL A 614 -24.33 -30.18 39.53
N ASP A 615 -23.80 -30.07 40.75
CA ASP A 615 -23.72 -31.13 41.75
C ASP A 615 -25.07 -31.29 42.46
N LEU A 616 -25.83 -32.31 42.08
CA LEU A 616 -27.21 -32.57 42.51
C LEU A 616 -27.29 -33.57 43.67
N ARG A 617 -26.27 -33.65 44.53
CA ARG A 617 -26.26 -34.60 45.67
C ARG A 617 -26.97 -34.03 46.90
N PRO A 618 -28.14 -34.59 47.30
CA PRO A 618 -28.89 -34.08 48.45
C PRO A 618 -28.12 -34.20 49.79
N SER A 619 -27.28 -35.23 49.92
CA SER A 619 -26.48 -35.47 51.12
C SER A 619 -25.42 -34.38 51.35
N GLU A 620 -24.74 -33.92 50.30
CA GLU A 620 -23.79 -32.81 50.41
C GLU A 620 -24.53 -31.47 50.59
N ALA A 621 -25.70 -31.29 49.96
CA ALA A 621 -26.51 -30.10 50.15
C ALA A 621 -26.98 -29.93 51.61
N LYS A 622 -27.49 -31.00 52.24
CA LYS A 622 -27.84 -31.01 53.67
C LYS A 622 -26.65 -30.73 54.57
N LYS A 623 -25.47 -31.23 54.20
CA LYS A 623 -24.23 -31.03 54.96
C LYS A 623 -23.73 -29.59 54.88
N GLN A 624 -23.85 -28.96 53.70
CA GLN A 624 -23.44 -27.58 53.51
C GLN A 624 -24.39 -26.61 54.21
N CYS A 625 -25.71 -26.75 54.00
CA CYS A 625 -26.71 -25.84 54.58
C CYS A 625 -27.84 -26.62 55.28
N PRO A 626 -27.61 -27.19 56.48
CA PRO A 626 -28.62 -27.97 57.19
C PRO A 626 -29.92 -27.21 57.46
N ALA A 627 -29.81 -25.92 57.80
CA ALA A 627 -30.97 -25.07 58.08
C ALA A 627 -31.78 -24.73 56.81
N GLY A 628 -31.10 -24.56 55.67
CA GLY A 628 -31.76 -24.26 54.39
C GLY A 628 -32.55 -25.42 53.80
N TRP A 629 -32.28 -26.65 54.26
CA TRP A 629 -32.93 -27.88 53.80
C TRP A 629 -33.72 -28.60 54.91
N GLU A 630 -34.01 -27.92 56.01
CA GLU A 630 -34.69 -28.52 57.16
C GLU A 630 -36.05 -29.12 56.78
N GLY A 631 -36.28 -30.38 57.17
CA GLY A 631 -37.55 -31.07 56.94
C GLY A 631 -37.79 -31.60 55.52
N LYS A 632 -36.86 -31.41 54.58
CA LYS A 632 -37.00 -31.91 53.19
C LYS A 632 -36.39 -33.31 53.01
N SER A 633 -37.07 -34.16 52.23
CA SER A 633 -36.54 -35.45 51.79
C SER A 633 -35.45 -35.27 50.73
N ASP A 634 -34.67 -36.32 50.43
CA ASP A 634 -33.61 -36.24 49.42
C ASP A 634 -34.20 -35.97 48.03
N GLU A 635 -35.36 -36.56 47.72
CA GLU A 635 -36.09 -36.32 46.47
C GLU A 635 -36.60 -34.88 46.36
N GLN A 636 -37.07 -34.31 47.47
CA GLN A 636 -37.52 -32.91 47.50
C GLN A 636 -36.35 -31.95 47.29
N ILE A 637 -35.19 -32.22 47.92
CA ILE A 637 -33.99 -31.39 47.74
C ILE A 637 -33.49 -31.49 46.31
N LEU A 638 -33.41 -32.68 45.73
CA LEU A 638 -33.03 -32.86 44.33
C LEU A 638 -33.95 -32.07 43.38
N ALA A 639 -35.26 -32.18 43.57
CA ALA A 639 -36.24 -31.46 42.76
C ALA A 639 -36.12 -29.93 42.94
N ASP A 640 -35.91 -29.46 44.17
CA ASP A 640 -35.73 -28.04 44.47
C ASP A 640 -34.42 -27.51 43.85
N MET A 641 -33.30 -28.21 43.98
CA MET A 641 -32.01 -27.81 43.39
C MET A 641 -32.12 -27.69 41.85
N LYS A 642 -32.73 -28.69 41.19
CA LYS A 642 -33.02 -28.62 39.75
C LYS A 642 -33.88 -27.40 39.41
N SER A 643 -34.96 -27.18 40.18
CA SER A 643 -35.87 -26.05 39.96
C SER A 643 -35.20 -24.69 40.20
N HIS A 644 -34.38 -24.55 41.25
CA HIS A 644 -33.62 -23.34 41.52
C HIS A 644 -32.62 -23.06 40.40
N PHE A 645 -31.92 -24.09 39.90
CA PHE A 645 -31.00 -23.92 38.78
C PHE A 645 -31.74 -23.44 37.54
N GLU A 646 -32.78 -24.15 37.11
CA GLU A 646 -33.43 -23.91 35.82
C GLU A 646 -34.38 -22.71 35.80
N LYS A 647 -34.93 -22.28 36.95
CA LYS A 647 -35.94 -21.22 37.01
C LYS A 647 -35.47 -19.94 37.67
N GLU A 648 -34.39 -19.98 38.45
CA GLU A 648 -33.91 -18.82 39.22
C GLU A 648 -32.47 -18.48 38.88
N VAL A 649 -31.52 -19.36 39.20
CA VAL A 649 -30.08 -19.06 39.14
C VAL A 649 -29.60 -18.91 37.71
N CYS A 650 -29.83 -19.91 36.85
CA CYS A 650 -29.38 -19.87 35.46
C CYS A 650 -30.01 -18.71 34.66
N PRO A 651 -31.34 -18.48 34.67
CA PRO A 651 -31.91 -17.32 33.97
C PRO A 651 -31.45 -15.97 34.55
N ALA A 652 -31.18 -15.87 35.85
CA ALA A 652 -30.64 -14.64 36.43
C ALA A 652 -29.17 -14.41 36.04
N VAL A 653 -28.35 -15.45 35.98
CA VAL A 653 -26.98 -15.36 35.45
C VAL A 653 -27.00 -15.02 33.96
N LEU A 654 -27.92 -15.57 33.17
CA LEU A 654 -28.09 -15.15 31.78
C LEU A 654 -28.48 -13.68 31.68
N HIS A 655 -29.35 -13.17 32.57
CA HIS A 655 -29.65 -11.74 32.66
C HIS A 655 -28.41 -10.89 32.99
N GLU A 656 -27.56 -11.34 33.92
CA GLU A 656 -26.31 -10.64 34.27
C GLU A 656 -25.28 -10.65 33.14
N LEU A 657 -25.14 -11.77 32.43
CA LEU A 657 -24.16 -11.96 31.35
C LEU A 657 -24.63 -11.35 30.01
N TYR A 658 -25.94 -11.30 29.78
CA TYR A 658 -26.54 -10.84 28.52
C TYR A 658 -27.67 -9.81 28.78
N PRO A 659 -27.40 -8.70 29.49
CA PRO A 659 -28.44 -7.76 29.96
C PRO A 659 -29.10 -6.96 28.82
N ASP A 660 -28.43 -6.87 27.66
CA ASP A 660 -28.91 -6.12 26.51
C ASP A 660 -29.63 -6.99 25.46
N GLN A 661 -29.74 -8.31 25.68
CA GLN A 661 -30.31 -9.22 24.70
C GLN A 661 -31.79 -8.92 24.47
N MET A 662 -32.18 -8.67 23.21
CA MET A 662 -33.57 -8.40 22.82
C MET A 662 -34.27 -9.68 22.33
N PRO A 663 -35.61 -9.77 22.42
CA PRO A 663 -36.38 -10.83 21.77
C PRO A 663 -36.07 -10.89 20.27
N GLY A 664 -36.15 -12.08 19.69
CA GLY A 664 -35.91 -12.26 18.27
C GLY A 664 -36.97 -11.56 17.41
N ASN A 665 -36.54 -10.99 16.28
CA ASN A 665 -37.41 -10.27 15.36
C ASN A 665 -37.93 -11.21 14.26
N GLY A 666 -39.19 -11.61 14.35
CA GLY A 666 -39.85 -12.52 13.38
C GLY A 666 -39.59 -14.02 13.61
N VAL A 667 -38.60 -14.37 14.44
CA VAL A 667 -38.33 -15.71 14.96
C VAL A 667 -38.01 -15.58 16.44
N ASP A 668 -38.56 -16.46 17.27
CA ASP A 668 -38.26 -16.51 18.69
C ASP A 668 -36.77 -16.76 18.93
N LEU A 669 -36.16 -15.99 19.85
CA LEU A 669 -34.76 -16.16 20.23
C LEU A 669 -34.65 -17.09 21.44
N TYR A 670 -34.04 -18.25 21.25
CA TYR A 670 -33.78 -19.21 22.32
C TYR A 670 -32.31 -19.22 22.75
N TYR A 671 -32.07 -19.51 24.04
CA TYR A 671 -30.76 -19.85 24.60
C TYR A 671 -30.79 -21.31 25.04
N TYR A 672 -29.88 -22.11 24.50
CA TYR A 672 -29.68 -23.51 24.86
C TYR A 672 -28.40 -23.62 25.69
N ILE A 673 -28.53 -23.94 26.96
CA ILE A 673 -27.41 -24.09 27.90
C ILE A 673 -27.13 -25.57 28.05
N ASN A 674 -26.01 -26.03 27.47
CA ASN A 674 -25.56 -27.42 27.59
C ASN A 674 -24.60 -27.51 28.79
N PHE A 675 -24.92 -28.38 29.75
CA PHE A 675 -24.19 -28.47 31.02
C PHE A 675 -24.12 -29.91 31.54
N ILE A 676 -23.24 -30.15 32.51
CA ILE A 676 -23.11 -31.45 33.17
C ILE A 676 -23.85 -31.42 34.51
N GLY A 677 -24.80 -32.33 34.70
CA GLY A 677 -25.37 -32.63 36.01
C GLY A 677 -24.67 -33.84 36.63
N TYR A 678 -24.49 -33.82 37.96
CA TYR A 678 -23.88 -34.92 38.70
C TYR A 678 -24.80 -35.44 39.80
N THR A 679 -25.16 -36.72 39.72
CA THR A 679 -25.78 -37.49 40.83
C THR A 679 -24.88 -38.66 41.21
N VAL A 680 -25.10 -39.26 42.39
CA VAL A 680 -24.37 -40.48 42.77
C VAL A 680 -24.76 -41.67 41.88
N GLU A 681 -26.03 -41.71 41.45
CA GLU A 681 -26.63 -42.82 40.72
C GLU A 681 -26.23 -42.81 39.25
N ASP A 682 -26.29 -41.66 38.60
CA ASP A 682 -26.08 -41.52 37.15
C ASP A 682 -24.66 -41.07 36.81
N GLY A 683 -23.89 -40.62 37.80
CA GLY A 683 -22.61 -40.00 37.58
C GLY A 683 -22.77 -38.67 36.83
N ASN A 684 -21.91 -38.43 35.84
CA ASN A 684 -21.95 -37.20 35.03
C ASN A 684 -22.80 -37.42 33.79
N VAL A 685 -23.84 -36.60 33.65
CA VAL A 685 -24.77 -36.66 32.53
C VAL A 685 -24.88 -35.28 31.88
N GLU A 686 -24.91 -35.26 30.55
CA GLU A 686 -25.13 -34.04 29.76
C GLU A 686 -26.61 -33.69 29.73
N TYR A 687 -26.92 -32.43 30.01
CA TYR A 687 -28.26 -31.88 29.97
C TYR A 687 -28.28 -30.56 29.21
N THR A 688 -29.46 -30.20 28.70
CA THR A 688 -29.69 -28.92 28.03
C THR A 688 -30.86 -28.21 28.70
N ALA A 689 -30.66 -26.97 29.16
CA ALA A 689 -31.73 -26.07 29.58
C ALA A 689 -32.04 -25.05 28.47
N THR A 690 -33.32 -24.80 28.20
CA THR A 690 -33.78 -23.91 27.14
C THR A 690 -34.50 -22.70 27.72
N TYR A 691 -34.13 -21.51 27.26
CA TYR A 691 -34.72 -20.24 27.67
C TYR A 691 -35.16 -19.43 26.44
N LEU A 692 -36.32 -18.78 26.52
CA LEU A 692 -36.81 -17.83 25.51
C LEU A 692 -36.54 -16.41 25.98
N VAL A 693 -36.00 -15.56 25.10
CA VAL A 693 -35.86 -14.14 25.38
C VAL A 693 -37.19 -13.43 25.14
N THR A 694 -37.85 -12.95 26.20
CA THR A 694 -39.21 -12.35 26.12
C THR A 694 -39.23 -10.83 26.19
N ALA A 695 -38.19 -10.23 26.76
CA ALA A 695 -37.94 -8.79 26.76
C ALA A 695 -36.42 -8.54 26.89
N LYS A 696 -36.01 -7.27 26.94
CA LYS A 696 -34.59 -6.90 27.06
C LYS A 696 -33.96 -7.55 28.31
N GLY A 697 -33.03 -8.48 28.11
CA GLY A 697 -32.34 -9.24 29.15
C GLY A 697 -33.21 -10.24 29.91
N GLU A 698 -34.47 -10.46 29.50
CA GLU A 698 -35.38 -11.36 30.23
C GLU A 698 -35.42 -12.76 29.61
N PHE A 699 -34.90 -13.75 30.36
CA PHE A 699 -34.81 -15.15 29.95
C PHE A 699 -35.89 -15.98 30.65
N LYS A 700 -36.92 -16.37 29.90
CA LYS A 700 -38.01 -17.23 30.39
C LYS A 700 -37.65 -18.70 30.20
N TYR A 701 -37.64 -19.47 31.28
CA TYR A 701 -37.48 -20.93 31.23
C TYR A 701 -38.55 -21.59 30.35
N ILE A 702 -38.11 -22.52 29.49
CA ILE A 702 -38.98 -23.30 28.60
C ILE A 702 -38.94 -24.78 28.96
N SER A 703 -37.74 -25.38 29.03
CA SER A 703 -37.58 -26.81 29.33
C SER A 703 -36.16 -27.13 29.79
N CYS A 704 -35.96 -28.30 30.39
CA CYS A 704 -34.65 -28.90 30.58
C CYS A 704 -34.71 -30.42 30.42
N THR A 705 -33.74 -31.01 29.72
CA THR A 705 -33.75 -32.43 29.37
C THR A 705 -33.69 -33.36 30.60
N TRP A 706 -33.22 -32.88 31.75
CA TRP A 706 -33.24 -33.66 33.00
C TRP A 706 -34.63 -33.82 33.64
N ASN A 707 -35.68 -33.27 33.00
CA ASN A 707 -37.09 -33.38 33.37
C ASN A 707 -37.88 -34.20 32.34
N ASP A 708 -37.25 -34.57 31.22
CA ASP A 708 -37.88 -35.46 30.25
C ASP A 708 -38.11 -36.81 30.96
N ALA A 709 -39.34 -37.32 30.91
CA ALA A 709 -39.67 -38.57 31.57
C ALA A 709 -38.84 -39.72 30.99
N GLU A 710 -38.18 -40.49 31.86
CA GLU A 710 -37.61 -41.80 31.50
C GLU A 710 -38.70 -42.82 31.16
#